data_AF-A0A3M0W3W4-F1
#
_entry.id   AF-A0A3M0W3W4-F1
#
_cell.length_a   1.000
_cell.length_b   1.000
_cell.length_c   1.000
_cell.angle_alpha   90.00
_cell.angle_beta   90.00
_cell.angle_gamma   90.00
#
_symmetry.space_group_name_H-M   'P 1'
#
loop_
_entity.id
_entity.type
_entity.pdbx_description
1 polymer ?
#
loop_
_entity_poly.entity_id
_entity_poly.type
_entity_poly.pdbx_seq_one_letter_code
_entity_poly.pdbx_strand_id
1 'polypeptide(L)'
;MAEVANATAIVSPAANAYTVGTLPSSGLVSGLLSQLNGWTVTLGVIVLAIAYDQASYKYHKHGIVGPAWKTPFMGPFLESMFPDFNQYKAKWASGELSCVSVFHKFVVIASTRDMARKVFNSPTFVKPCVVDSAYKLLRPNNWVFLDGKAHVDYRKGLNGLFTRQALEIYLAGQEEIYDKYFTRFLEMSKDNDFKPQPWMPAFRELMCAVACRTFVGHYMSEKVVKKIAHDYYLITAALELVNFPIILPFTKSWYGKKAADMVLEEFEKCAAKSEVRMAAGGQPNCIMDAWISQMQASARYREKIARGETVEESEKPPQVLRDFSHHEIAMTVFTFLFASQDATSSATTWLFQLMADRPEWLDKVREENLRLRDGDRNKPFTMDMLESMVYTRAVVKETLRYRPPVIMVPYIVKKDFPVTPTYTAKKGSMLIPSVWPATHDPEAYPDPDSFNPERWISGDADKQTKNWLVFGTGPHYCLGQTYAQNNLMAMIGKASILLDWAHQPTEKSEEIEVFATIFPQIVVMKQRPASRLLGQIWRRRFSAASGGQADFTHTVIGGGVIGLAVASRLSARANSRVLLIERHASAGQETSSRNSEVIHAGLYYGADSLKTRLCIRGKQLLYELCEGKEGKGKGREESTIIPYRRTRKWILAQDDAQLAQCQKLHDLASGVLGVPTRFLSRREIAAREPDVRADAGVLESESTGIVDSHSLMAHLEGLADSRGAQIVYNTCVARVEAVEAGLHAVALANTLLPDRRHHLRPYFAKGTYFAYAARHPRPSTLLSERLAPAVAAIQRYLPSVDPAALSVDYCGIRPKLAGPAAATFRDFVVREESDRGCVGLVNLLGMESPGLTSSLAVAEEVERLLYG
;
A
#
# COMPACT_ATOMS: atom_id res chain seq x y z
N MET A 1 -86.40 -7.93 32.69
CA MET A 1 -87.02 -8.14 34.00
C MET A 1 -86.14 -9.12 34.78
N ALA A 2 -85.69 -8.69 35.97
CA ALA A 2 -85.06 -9.43 37.10
C ALA A 2 -83.96 -10.47 36.76
N GLU A 3 -82.68 -10.16 37.04
CA GLU A 3 -81.93 -10.53 38.27
C GLU A 3 -81.55 -12.02 38.35
N VAL A 4 -80.43 -12.49 38.91
CA VAL A 4 -79.05 -12.06 39.22
C VAL A 4 -78.38 -13.33 39.83
N ALA A 5 -77.03 -13.40 39.76
CA ALA A 5 -76.11 -14.13 40.65
C ALA A 5 -75.88 -15.67 40.55
N ASN A 6 -74.66 -16.00 40.12
CA ASN A 6 -73.58 -16.67 40.89
C ASN A 6 -73.94 -17.67 42.00
N ALA A 7 -73.38 -18.88 41.92
CA ALA A 7 -72.41 -19.38 42.92
C ALA A 7 -71.81 -20.75 42.51
N THR A 8 -70.48 -20.81 42.61
CA THR A 8 -69.64 -22.00 42.66
C THR A 8 -69.92 -22.87 43.90
N ALA A 9 -69.96 -24.19 43.74
CA ALA A 9 -69.51 -25.13 44.78
C ALA A 9 -69.16 -26.50 44.17
N ILE A 10 -67.91 -26.91 44.38
CA ILE A 10 -67.31 -28.21 44.11
C ILE A 10 -67.72 -29.16 45.25
N VAL A 11 -68.25 -30.35 44.96
CA VAL A 11 -67.97 -31.62 45.70
C VAL A 11 -68.20 -32.83 44.76
N SER A 12 -67.20 -33.70 44.75
CA SER A 12 -67.01 -34.98 44.02
C SER A 12 -67.63 -36.17 44.80
N PRO A 13 -67.40 -37.46 44.48
CA PRO A 13 -67.79 -38.29 43.34
C PRO A 13 -68.65 -39.52 43.76
N ALA A 14 -68.99 -40.35 42.76
CA ALA A 14 -69.29 -41.78 42.84
C ALA A 14 -70.77 -42.22 42.99
N ALA A 15 -71.32 -42.72 41.89
CA ALA A 15 -72.06 -43.98 41.87
C ALA A 15 -71.99 -44.59 40.46
N ASN A 16 -71.40 -45.79 40.39
CA ASN A 16 -71.22 -46.62 39.21
C ASN A 16 -72.57 -47.09 38.63
N ALA A 17 -72.68 -47.10 37.30
CA ALA A 17 -73.44 -48.11 36.58
C ALA A 17 -72.75 -48.40 35.24
N TYR A 18 -72.28 -49.65 35.14
CA TYR A 18 -71.66 -50.21 33.96
C TYR A 18 -72.67 -50.32 32.81
N THR A 19 -72.33 -49.74 31.66
CA THR A 19 -72.83 -50.21 30.37
C THR A 19 -71.64 -50.36 29.44
N VAL A 20 -71.18 -51.60 29.29
CA VAL A 20 -70.28 -52.02 28.22
C VAL A 20 -71.13 -52.18 26.97
N GLY A 21 -70.88 -51.35 25.95
CA GLY A 21 -71.55 -51.42 24.66
C GLY A 21 -70.82 -50.58 23.62
N THR A 22 -69.93 -51.24 22.88
CA THR A 22 -69.27 -50.80 21.63
C THR A 22 -68.26 -49.64 21.71
N LEU A 23 -67.00 -50.00 21.97
CA LEU A 23 -65.84 -49.24 21.50
C LEU A 23 -65.90 -49.12 19.96
N PRO A 24 -65.71 -47.94 19.36
CA PRO A 24 -65.35 -47.87 17.96
C PRO A 24 -64.00 -48.56 17.81
N SER A 25 -63.95 -49.62 17.02
CA SER A 25 -62.72 -50.28 16.56
C SER A 25 -61.97 -49.42 15.53
N SER A 26 -62.03 -48.08 15.65
CA SER A 26 -61.08 -47.19 15.01
C SER A 26 -59.90 -47.04 15.97
N GLY A 27 -58.89 -47.89 15.80
CA GLY A 27 -57.63 -47.76 16.54
C GLY A 27 -57.10 -46.33 16.46
N LEU A 28 -56.27 -45.91 17.42
CA LEU A 28 -55.64 -44.58 17.48
C LEU A 28 -55.11 -44.12 16.11
N VAL A 29 -54.61 -45.09 15.33
CA VAL A 29 -54.13 -44.97 13.94
C VAL A 29 -55.22 -44.55 12.95
N SER A 30 -56.43 -45.12 13.04
CA SER A 30 -57.59 -44.76 12.20
C SER A 30 -58.13 -43.37 12.54
N GLY A 31 -58.15 -42.99 13.82
CA GLY A 31 -58.48 -41.62 14.26
C GLY A 31 -57.46 -40.59 13.74
N LEU A 32 -56.17 -40.90 13.84
CA LEU A 32 -55.08 -40.11 13.25
C LEU A 32 -55.21 -39.99 11.72
N LEU A 33 -55.44 -41.11 11.02
CA LEU A 33 -55.60 -41.14 9.56
C LEU A 33 -56.81 -40.34 9.06
N SER A 34 -57.91 -40.30 9.82
CA SER A 34 -59.11 -39.51 9.47
C SER A 34 -58.95 -38.00 9.64
N GLN A 35 -57.98 -37.56 10.44
CA GLN A 35 -57.64 -36.14 10.66
C GLN A 35 -56.50 -35.65 9.76
N LEU A 36 -55.86 -36.54 9.00
CA LEU A 36 -54.79 -36.19 8.07
C LEU A 36 -55.38 -35.64 6.77
N ASN A 37 -55.52 -34.31 6.66
CA ASN A 37 -55.66 -33.67 5.36
C ASN A 37 -54.27 -33.53 4.69
N GLY A 38 -54.22 -33.35 3.37
CA GLY A 38 -52.95 -33.24 2.64
C GLY A 38 -51.98 -32.21 3.25
N TRP A 39 -52.50 -31.10 3.80
CA TRP A 39 -51.71 -30.07 4.47
C TRP A 39 -51.08 -30.53 5.78
N THR A 40 -51.77 -31.29 6.62
CA THR A 40 -51.21 -31.85 7.86
C THR A 40 -50.12 -32.87 7.59
N VAL A 41 -50.25 -33.68 6.53
CA VAL A 41 -49.19 -34.60 6.08
C VAL A 41 -47.99 -33.80 5.58
N THR A 42 -48.19 -32.79 4.72
CA THR A 42 -47.11 -31.94 4.20
C THR A 42 -46.39 -31.18 5.32
N LEU A 43 -47.13 -30.54 6.23
CA LEU A 43 -46.55 -29.84 7.39
C LEU A 43 -45.83 -30.81 8.33
N GLY A 44 -46.38 -31.99 8.58
CA GLY A 44 -45.74 -33.04 9.38
C GLY A 44 -44.41 -33.49 8.78
N VAL A 45 -44.36 -33.70 7.46
CA VAL A 45 -43.13 -34.03 6.73
C VAL A 45 -42.11 -32.89 6.84
N ILE A 46 -42.52 -31.64 6.70
CA ILE A 46 -41.62 -30.47 6.84
C ILE A 46 -41.05 -30.40 8.27
N VAL A 47 -41.89 -30.55 9.30
CA VAL A 47 -41.45 -30.53 10.70
C VAL A 47 -40.48 -31.68 11.00
N LEU A 48 -40.77 -32.89 10.51
CA LEU A 48 -39.87 -34.04 10.64
C LEU A 48 -38.54 -33.80 9.92
N ALA A 49 -38.56 -33.20 8.73
CA ALA A 49 -37.35 -32.86 7.98
C ALA A 49 -36.50 -31.80 8.70
N ILE A 50 -37.13 -30.77 9.30
CA ILE A 50 -36.44 -29.76 10.12
C ILE A 50 -35.85 -30.42 11.37
N ALA A 51 -36.61 -31.26 12.07
CA ALA A 51 -36.13 -31.97 13.25
C ALA A 51 -34.94 -32.87 12.92
N TYR A 52 -34.99 -33.58 11.78
CA TYR A 52 -33.88 -34.38 11.28
C TYR A 52 -32.64 -33.53 10.94
N ASP A 53 -32.80 -32.40 10.23
CA ASP A 53 -31.70 -31.47 9.91
C ASP A 53 -31.02 -30.95 11.19
N GLN A 54 -31.80 -30.55 12.21
CA GLN A 54 -31.26 -30.08 13.48
C GLN A 54 -30.59 -31.20 14.29
N ALA A 55 -31.20 -32.39 14.35
CA ALA A 55 -30.63 -33.54 15.04
C ALA A 55 -29.31 -33.98 14.38
N SER A 56 -29.28 -34.04 13.05
CA SER A 56 -28.07 -34.32 12.27
C SER A 56 -26.99 -33.27 12.52
N TYR A 57 -27.34 -31.98 12.50
CA TYR A 57 -26.41 -30.90 12.83
C TYR A 57 -25.79 -31.06 14.22
N LYS A 58 -26.62 -31.30 15.25
CA LYS A 58 -26.15 -31.49 16.64
C LYS A 58 -25.28 -32.74 16.78
N TYR A 59 -25.63 -33.82 16.08
CA TYR A 59 -24.83 -35.05 16.04
C TYR A 59 -23.43 -34.80 15.48
N HIS A 60 -23.32 -34.08 14.37
CA HIS A 60 -22.02 -33.77 13.75
C HIS A 60 -21.23 -32.69 14.51
N LYS A 61 -21.91 -31.70 15.12
CA LYS A 61 -21.28 -30.64 15.91
C LYS A 61 -20.52 -31.19 17.11
N HIS A 62 -21.11 -32.13 17.84
CA HIS A 62 -20.45 -32.86 18.95
C HIS A 62 -19.45 -32.04 19.78
N GLY A 63 -19.92 -30.93 20.37
CA GLY A 63 -19.13 -30.12 21.31
C GLY A 63 -18.20 -29.06 20.69
N ILE A 64 -18.01 -29.00 19.37
CA ILE A 64 -17.20 -27.94 18.74
C ILE A 64 -17.97 -26.61 18.62
N VAL A 65 -17.23 -25.51 18.49
CA VAL A 65 -17.79 -24.16 18.48
C VAL A 65 -18.67 -23.95 17.24
N GLY A 66 -19.82 -23.32 17.42
CA GLY A 66 -20.76 -23.02 16.33
C GLY A 66 -22.16 -22.71 16.86
N PRO A 67 -23.10 -22.30 15.99
CA PRO A 67 -24.46 -21.96 16.38
C PRO A 67 -25.15 -23.05 17.22
N ALA A 68 -25.97 -22.67 18.20
CA ALA A 68 -26.77 -23.64 18.95
C ALA A 68 -27.87 -24.25 18.06
N TRP A 69 -28.39 -23.44 17.14
CA TRP A 69 -29.40 -23.78 16.16
C TRP A 69 -28.94 -23.30 14.79
N LYS A 70 -29.11 -24.15 13.78
CA LYS A 70 -28.85 -23.82 12.38
C LYS A 70 -30.15 -23.33 11.75
N THR A 71 -30.12 -22.31 10.90
CA THR A 71 -31.28 -21.97 10.05
C THR A 71 -31.68 -23.22 9.25
N PRO A 72 -32.92 -23.73 9.38
CA PRO A 72 -33.29 -25.03 8.83
C PRO A 72 -32.94 -25.15 7.35
N PHE A 73 -32.29 -26.27 7.01
CA PHE A 73 -31.74 -26.59 5.69
C PHE A 73 -30.64 -25.64 5.22
N MET A 74 -30.88 -24.33 5.14
CA MET A 74 -29.97 -23.38 4.49
C MET A 74 -28.70 -23.09 5.28
N GLY A 75 -28.77 -22.97 6.61
CA GLY A 75 -27.67 -22.43 7.42
C GLY A 75 -27.23 -21.02 6.95
N PRO A 76 -25.94 -20.63 7.10
CA PRO A 76 -25.44 -19.34 6.65
C PRO A 76 -25.14 -19.33 5.14
N PHE A 77 -26.16 -19.64 4.35
CA PHE A 77 -26.06 -19.74 2.89
C PHE A 77 -25.64 -18.41 2.24
N LEU A 78 -26.24 -17.29 2.68
CA LEU A 78 -25.94 -15.96 2.13
C LEU A 78 -24.48 -15.55 2.40
N GLU A 79 -23.95 -15.83 3.59
CA GLU A 79 -22.54 -15.61 3.94
C GLU A 79 -21.59 -16.42 3.05
N SER A 80 -22.03 -17.59 2.58
CA SER A 80 -21.25 -18.44 1.69
C SER A 80 -21.25 -17.95 0.23
N MET A 81 -22.25 -17.15 -0.17
CA MET A 81 -22.30 -16.51 -1.48
C MET A 81 -21.49 -15.20 -1.52
N PHE A 82 -21.38 -14.49 -0.40
CA PHE A 82 -20.64 -13.25 -0.28
C PHE A 82 -19.63 -13.36 0.88
N PRO A 83 -18.48 -14.01 0.65
CA PRO A 83 -17.51 -14.26 1.70
C PRO A 83 -16.89 -12.96 2.22
N ASP A 84 -16.95 -12.78 3.55
CA ASP A 84 -16.31 -11.68 4.27
C ASP A 84 -15.10 -12.20 5.07
N PHE A 85 -13.94 -11.58 4.84
CA PHE A 85 -12.70 -11.92 5.52
C PHE A 85 -12.80 -11.81 7.04
N ASN A 86 -13.52 -10.82 7.57
CA ASN A 86 -13.67 -10.61 9.01
C ASN A 86 -14.45 -11.76 9.67
N GLN A 87 -15.43 -12.34 8.98
CA GLN A 87 -16.15 -13.51 9.46
C GLN A 87 -15.26 -14.75 9.52
N TYR A 88 -14.32 -14.91 8.58
CA TYR A 88 -13.32 -15.97 8.67
C TYR A 88 -12.40 -15.77 9.87
N LYS A 89 -11.90 -14.54 10.09
CA LYS A 89 -11.12 -14.20 11.30
C LYS A 89 -11.89 -14.49 12.59
N ALA A 90 -13.16 -14.11 12.66
CA ALA A 90 -14.01 -14.41 13.81
C ALA A 90 -14.18 -15.93 14.04
N LYS A 91 -14.36 -16.70 12.96
CA LYS A 91 -14.45 -18.18 13.03
C LYS A 91 -13.14 -18.81 13.52
N TRP A 92 -11.98 -18.29 13.09
CA TRP A 92 -10.68 -18.75 13.58
C TRP A 92 -10.44 -18.40 15.05
N ALA A 93 -10.85 -17.21 15.48
CA ALA A 93 -10.73 -16.76 16.86
C ALA A 93 -11.74 -17.44 17.82
N SER A 94 -12.85 -17.97 17.29
CA SER A 94 -13.91 -18.56 18.11
C SER A 94 -13.51 -19.85 18.83
N GLY A 95 -12.48 -20.54 18.35
CA GLY A 95 -11.94 -21.74 18.97
C GLY A 95 -11.03 -22.53 18.03
N GLU A 96 -10.34 -23.51 18.60
CA GLU A 96 -9.47 -24.44 17.88
C GLU A 96 -10.22 -25.13 16.72
N LEU A 97 -11.40 -25.67 17.02
CA LEU A 97 -12.34 -26.20 16.05
C LEU A 97 -13.64 -25.42 16.10
N SER A 98 -14.08 -24.96 14.93
CA SER A 98 -15.42 -24.39 14.75
C SER A 98 -16.16 -25.08 13.62
N CYS A 99 -17.47 -24.89 13.53
CA CYS A 99 -18.28 -25.51 12.51
C CYS A 99 -19.34 -24.60 11.91
N VAL A 100 -19.65 -24.91 10.66
CA VAL A 100 -20.73 -24.31 9.89
C VAL A 100 -21.44 -25.44 9.15
N SER A 101 -22.76 -25.34 8.99
CA SER A 101 -23.52 -26.29 8.17
C SER A 101 -24.32 -25.52 7.14
N VAL A 102 -24.06 -25.78 5.85
CA VAL A 102 -24.76 -25.17 4.71
C VAL A 102 -25.41 -26.30 3.93
N PHE A 103 -26.74 -26.29 3.81
CA PHE A 103 -27.49 -27.44 3.28
C PHE A 103 -27.13 -28.73 4.01
N HIS A 104 -26.87 -29.80 3.26
CA HIS A 104 -26.47 -31.10 3.78
C HIS A 104 -24.96 -31.20 4.07
N LYS A 105 -24.17 -30.15 3.80
CA LYS A 105 -22.72 -30.17 4.01
C LYS A 105 -22.39 -29.65 5.41
N PHE A 106 -21.84 -30.53 6.23
CA PHE A 106 -21.28 -30.17 7.53
C PHE A 106 -19.80 -29.83 7.35
N VAL A 107 -19.41 -28.62 7.76
CA VAL A 107 -18.09 -28.04 7.59
C VAL A 107 -17.44 -27.84 8.95
N VAL A 108 -16.26 -28.42 9.12
CA VAL A 108 -15.39 -28.25 10.28
C VAL A 108 -14.23 -27.36 9.88
N ILE A 109 -13.93 -26.33 10.66
CA ILE A 109 -12.82 -25.40 10.44
C ILE A 109 -11.76 -25.70 11.48
N ALA A 110 -10.55 -26.02 11.02
CA ALA A 110 -9.37 -26.23 11.84
C ALA A 110 -8.53 -24.95 11.84
N SER A 111 -8.52 -24.26 12.98
CA SER A 111 -7.97 -22.90 13.09
C SER A 111 -6.52 -22.84 13.51
N THR A 112 -5.93 -23.93 14.01
CA THR A 112 -4.53 -23.95 14.48
C THR A 112 -3.58 -24.52 13.44
N ARG A 113 -2.31 -24.11 13.50
CA ARG A 113 -1.22 -24.64 12.68
C ARG A 113 -1.15 -26.16 12.72
N ASP A 114 -1.13 -26.75 13.91
CA ASP A 114 -0.89 -28.19 14.07
C ASP A 114 -2.06 -29.02 13.55
N MET A 115 -3.29 -28.54 13.71
CA MET A 115 -4.44 -29.19 13.09
C MET A 115 -4.43 -29.04 11.57
N ALA A 116 -4.16 -27.85 11.02
CA ALA A 116 -4.04 -27.67 9.58
C ALA A 116 -3.00 -28.62 8.98
N ARG A 117 -1.82 -28.72 9.62
CA ARG A 117 -0.78 -29.68 9.25
C ARG A 117 -1.26 -31.12 9.36
N LYS A 118 -1.96 -31.49 10.44
CA LYS A 118 -2.48 -32.84 10.63
C LYS A 118 -3.45 -33.21 9.50
N VAL A 119 -4.33 -32.29 9.09
CA VAL A 119 -5.23 -32.48 7.94
C VAL A 119 -4.43 -32.71 6.66
N PHE A 120 -3.50 -31.80 6.33
CA PHE A 120 -2.69 -31.88 5.12
C PHE A 120 -1.85 -33.17 5.03
N ASN A 121 -1.39 -33.69 6.17
CA ASN A 121 -0.57 -34.90 6.26
C ASN A 121 -1.37 -36.20 6.53
N SER A 122 -2.70 -36.16 6.41
CA SER A 122 -3.57 -37.34 6.65
C SER A 122 -4.27 -37.85 5.38
N PRO A 123 -3.53 -38.19 4.30
CA PRO A 123 -4.12 -38.61 3.02
C PRO A 123 -4.95 -39.89 3.15
N THR A 124 -4.78 -40.70 4.20
CA THR A 124 -5.63 -41.88 4.46
C THR A 124 -7.06 -41.47 4.85
N PHE A 125 -7.21 -40.34 5.56
CA PHE A 125 -8.49 -39.91 6.13
C PHE A 125 -9.19 -38.86 5.29
N VAL A 126 -8.44 -37.98 4.64
CA VAL A 126 -8.98 -36.81 3.94
C VAL A 126 -8.35 -36.70 2.55
N LYS A 127 -9.06 -36.04 1.63
CA LYS A 127 -8.51 -35.63 0.34
C LYS A 127 -8.96 -34.20 0.00
N PRO A 128 -8.16 -33.42 -0.76
CA PRO A 128 -8.60 -32.12 -1.23
C PRO A 128 -9.93 -32.23 -1.98
N CYS A 129 -10.76 -31.19 -1.85
CA CYS A 129 -12.00 -31.10 -2.60
C CYS A 129 -12.20 -29.68 -3.11
N VAL A 130 -12.89 -29.59 -4.24
CA VAL A 130 -13.26 -28.34 -4.89
C VAL A 130 -14.77 -28.31 -5.08
N VAL A 131 -15.28 -27.15 -5.47
CA VAL A 131 -16.69 -27.01 -5.88
C VAL A 131 -17.00 -27.93 -7.07
N ASP A 132 -18.25 -28.37 -7.17
CA ASP A 132 -18.68 -29.33 -8.21
C ASP A 132 -18.40 -28.85 -9.64
N SER A 133 -18.54 -27.54 -9.89
CA SER A 133 -18.22 -26.94 -11.20
C SER A 133 -16.76 -27.14 -11.60
N ALA A 134 -15.81 -27.15 -10.66
CA ALA A 134 -14.39 -27.36 -10.95
C ALA A 134 -14.11 -28.73 -11.58
N TYR A 135 -14.80 -29.79 -11.16
CA TYR A 135 -14.67 -31.12 -11.77
C TYR A 135 -15.06 -31.12 -13.25
N LYS A 136 -16.03 -30.30 -13.63
CA LYS A 136 -16.49 -30.17 -15.02
C LYS A 136 -15.56 -29.29 -15.85
N LEU A 137 -15.03 -28.23 -15.26
CA LEU A 137 -14.10 -27.30 -15.93
C LEU A 137 -12.74 -27.96 -16.18
N LEU A 138 -12.12 -28.53 -15.14
CA LEU A 138 -10.79 -29.14 -15.20
C LEU A 138 -10.76 -30.54 -15.81
N ARG A 139 -11.93 -31.13 -16.06
CA ARG A 139 -12.17 -32.51 -16.47
C ARG A 139 -12.02 -33.53 -15.32
N PRO A 140 -12.95 -34.49 -15.17
CA PRO A 140 -12.92 -35.44 -14.05
C PRO A 140 -11.69 -36.36 -14.02
N ASN A 141 -11.07 -36.61 -15.17
CA ASN A 141 -9.88 -37.45 -15.34
C ASN A 141 -8.56 -36.69 -15.10
N ASN A 142 -8.61 -35.42 -14.70
CA ASN A 142 -7.41 -34.62 -14.43
C ASN A 142 -6.65 -35.14 -13.21
N TRP A 143 -5.32 -35.03 -13.26
CA TRP A 143 -4.43 -35.61 -12.24
C TRP A 143 -4.64 -35.02 -10.84
N VAL A 144 -5.14 -33.78 -10.74
CA VAL A 144 -5.45 -33.13 -9.46
C VAL A 144 -6.60 -33.77 -8.69
N PHE A 145 -7.43 -34.57 -9.37
CA PHE A 145 -8.51 -35.32 -8.74
C PHE A 145 -8.13 -36.75 -8.39
N LEU A 146 -6.93 -37.19 -8.78
CA LEU A 146 -6.38 -38.47 -8.35
C LEU A 146 -6.07 -38.42 -6.84
N ASP A 147 -6.04 -39.59 -6.22
CA ASP A 147 -5.79 -39.75 -4.79
C ASP A 147 -4.84 -40.93 -4.55
N GLY A 148 -4.12 -40.90 -3.42
CA GLY A 148 -3.16 -41.93 -3.05
C GLY A 148 -2.03 -42.12 -4.08
N LYS A 149 -1.70 -43.39 -4.36
CA LYS A 149 -0.56 -43.77 -5.21
C LYS A 149 -0.64 -43.18 -6.62
N ALA A 150 -1.84 -43.16 -7.24
CA ALA A 150 -2.01 -42.64 -8.59
C ALA A 150 -1.64 -41.15 -8.70
N HIS A 151 -2.04 -40.35 -7.71
CA HIS A 151 -1.66 -38.94 -7.63
C HIS A 151 -0.16 -38.77 -7.41
N VAL A 152 0.41 -39.52 -6.46
CA VAL A 152 1.85 -39.45 -6.14
C VAL A 152 2.71 -39.81 -7.36
N ASP A 153 2.36 -40.86 -8.08
CA ASP A 153 3.11 -41.31 -9.25
C ASP A 153 2.99 -40.33 -10.43
N TYR A 154 1.79 -39.79 -10.69
CA TYR A 154 1.62 -38.74 -11.70
C TYR A 154 2.49 -37.52 -11.38
N ARG A 155 2.43 -37.07 -10.11
CA ARG A 155 3.19 -35.91 -9.64
C ARG A 155 4.70 -36.10 -9.76
N LYS A 156 5.23 -37.30 -9.45
CA LYS A 156 6.66 -37.59 -9.62
C LYS A 156 7.13 -37.32 -11.05
N GLY A 157 6.30 -37.65 -12.04
CA GLY A 157 6.58 -37.38 -13.45
C GLY A 157 6.60 -35.89 -13.83
N LEU A 158 6.11 -35.00 -12.96
CA LEU A 158 6.10 -33.55 -13.17
C LEU A 158 7.24 -32.83 -12.43
N ASN A 159 7.88 -33.47 -11.44
CA ASN A 159 8.91 -32.84 -10.61
C ASN A 159 10.10 -32.33 -11.46
N GLY A 160 10.42 -33.03 -12.55
CA GLY A 160 11.48 -32.65 -13.49
C GLY A 160 11.26 -31.30 -14.18
N LEU A 161 10.02 -30.78 -14.17
CA LEU A 161 9.63 -29.52 -14.81
C LEU A 161 9.83 -28.31 -13.90
N PHE A 162 10.12 -28.53 -12.61
CA PHE A 162 10.26 -27.48 -11.61
C PHE A 162 11.60 -27.57 -10.86
N THR A 163 12.58 -28.26 -11.45
CA THR A 163 13.97 -28.25 -10.96
C THR A 163 14.62 -26.90 -11.24
N ARG A 164 15.72 -26.60 -10.54
CA ARG A 164 16.50 -25.39 -10.77
C ARG A 164 16.87 -25.22 -12.26
N GLN A 165 17.37 -26.29 -12.88
CA GLN A 165 17.77 -26.31 -14.29
C GLN A 165 16.58 -26.08 -15.22
N ALA A 166 15.42 -26.68 -14.94
CA ALA A 166 14.22 -26.47 -15.72
C ALA A 166 13.73 -25.02 -15.62
N LEU A 167 13.70 -24.45 -14.41
CA LEU A 167 13.28 -23.07 -14.20
C LEU A 167 14.21 -22.07 -14.89
N GLU A 168 15.52 -22.34 -14.95
CA GLU A 168 16.50 -21.51 -15.65
C GLU A 168 16.21 -21.40 -17.15
N ILE A 169 15.75 -22.49 -17.79
CA ILE A 169 15.34 -22.51 -19.20
C ILE A 169 14.20 -21.51 -19.46
N TYR A 170 13.29 -21.34 -18.50
CA TYR A 170 12.06 -20.55 -18.71
C TYR A 170 12.27 -19.06 -18.43
N LEU A 171 13.34 -18.67 -17.73
CA LEU A 171 13.58 -17.29 -17.27
C LEU A 171 13.56 -16.28 -18.42
N ALA A 172 14.22 -16.60 -19.54
CA ALA A 172 14.28 -15.70 -20.69
C ALA A 172 12.89 -15.38 -21.25
N GLY A 173 12.01 -16.39 -21.30
CA GLY A 173 10.62 -16.19 -21.72
C GLY A 173 9.84 -15.31 -20.74
N GLN A 174 10.03 -15.50 -19.43
CA GLN A 174 9.40 -14.64 -18.43
C GLN A 174 9.87 -13.18 -18.57
N GLU A 175 11.18 -12.99 -18.77
CA GLU A 175 11.79 -11.67 -18.92
C GLU A 175 11.24 -10.89 -20.11
N GLU A 176 11.09 -11.55 -21.26
CA GLU A 176 10.48 -11.00 -22.47
C GLU A 176 9.09 -10.42 -22.18
N ILE A 177 8.27 -11.15 -21.40
CA ILE A 177 6.93 -10.70 -21.03
C ILE A 177 6.98 -9.52 -20.06
N TYR A 178 7.91 -9.50 -19.10
CA TYR A 178 8.07 -8.36 -18.20
C TYR A 178 8.43 -7.08 -18.98
N ASP A 179 9.41 -7.14 -19.88
CA ASP A 179 9.82 -5.98 -20.70
C ASP A 179 8.65 -5.41 -21.48
N LYS A 180 7.90 -6.30 -22.14
CA LYS A 180 6.75 -5.92 -22.94
C LYS A 180 5.65 -5.27 -22.10
N TYR A 181 5.28 -5.90 -20.99
CA TYR A 181 4.17 -5.40 -20.17
C TYR A 181 4.54 -4.16 -19.37
N PHE A 182 5.78 -4.02 -18.90
CA PHE A 182 6.22 -2.79 -18.24
C PHE A 182 6.25 -1.61 -19.21
N THR A 183 6.67 -1.83 -20.46
CA THR A 183 6.50 -0.82 -21.53
C THR A 183 5.03 -0.45 -21.72
N ARG A 184 4.15 -1.45 -21.84
CA ARG A 184 2.69 -1.22 -21.95
C ARG A 184 2.10 -0.51 -20.74
N PHE A 185 2.61 -0.75 -19.53
CA PHE A 185 2.13 -0.06 -18.34
C PHE A 185 2.48 1.43 -18.36
N LEU A 186 3.65 1.79 -18.90
CA LEU A 186 4.04 3.18 -19.11
C LEU A 186 3.16 3.84 -20.18
N GLU A 187 2.85 3.13 -21.27
CA GLU A 187 1.91 3.59 -22.31
C GLU A 187 0.51 3.82 -21.73
N MET A 188 -0.04 2.84 -21.01
CA MET A 188 -1.34 2.95 -20.32
C MET A 188 -1.38 4.12 -19.33
N SER A 189 -0.26 4.41 -18.65
CA SER A 189 -0.17 5.55 -17.73
C SER A 189 -0.11 6.87 -18.49
N LYS A 190 0.62 6.93 -19.61
CA LYS A 190 0.72 8.10 -20.49
C LYS A 190 -0.64 8.43 -21.12
N ASP A 191 -1.33 7.43 -21.66
CA ASP A 191 -2.64 7.57 -22.28
C ASP A 191 -3.71 8.07 -21.27
N ASN A 192 -3.52 7.74 -19.99
CA ASN A 192 -4.37 8.21 -18.89
C ASN A 192 -3.84 9.49 -18.20
N ASP A 193 -2.95 10.26 -18.82
CA ASP A 193 -2.38 11.51 -18.25
C ASP A 193 -1.79 11.32 -16.83
N PHE A 194 -1.18 10.16 -16.60
CA PHE A 194 -0.62 9.72 -15.32
C PHE A 194 -1.59 9.88 -14.14
N LYS A 195 -2.91 9.83 -14.40
CA LYS A 195 -3.94 9.80 -13.38
C LYS A 195 -3.92 8.41 -12.72
N PRO A 196 -4.05 8.35 -11.39
CA PRO A 196 -4.15 7.07 -10.72
C PRO A 196 -5.35 6.27 -11.25
N GLN A 197 -5.16 4.98 -11.54
CA GLN A 197 -6.18 4.08 -12.07
C GLN A 197 -6.09 2.67 -11.45
N PRO A 198 -7.15 1.84 -11.51
CA PRO A 198 -7.10 0.45 -11.03
C PRO A 198 -6.10 -0.42 -11.82
N TRP A 199 -5.22 -1.15 -11.13
CA TRP A 199 -4.17 -1.97 -11.78
C TRP A 199 -4.37 -3.48 -11.72
N MET A 200 -5.26 -4.00 -10.87
CA MET A 200 -5.48 -5.44 -10.73
C MET A 200 -5.76 -6.14 -12.08
N PRO A 201 -6.59 -5.61 -13.01
CA PRO A 201 -6.78 -6.24 -14.32
C PRO A 201 -5.49 -6.36 -15.15
N ALA A 202 -4.64 -5.32 -15.12
CA ALA A 202 -3.37 -5.30 -15.83
C ALA A 202 -2.36 -6.31 -15.24
N PHE A 203 -2.32 -6.46 -13.91
CA PHE A 203 -1.50 -7.47 -13.26
C PHE A 203 -1.98 -8.89 -13.53
N ARG A 204 -3.30 -9.11 -13.57
CA ARG A 204 -3.88 -10.40 -13.97
C ARG A 204 -3.49 -10.77 -15.41
N GLU A 205 -3.55 -9.79 -16.32
CA GLU A 205 -3.13 -9.99 -17.72
C GLU A 205 -1.64 -10.32 -17.82
N LEU A 206 -0.79 -9.56 -17.09
CA LEU A 206 0.66 -9.82 -17.01
C LEU A 206 0.93 -11.24 -16.50
N MET A 207 0.37 -11.64 -15.37
CA MET A 207 0.60 -12.97 -14.79
C MET A 207 0.10 -14.11 -15.69
N CYS A 208 -1.03 -13.90 -16.40
CA CYS A 208 -1.51 -14.87 -17.38
C CYS A 208 -0.54 -15.01 -18.56
N ALA A 209 0.00 -13.89 -19.05
CA ALA A 209 0.94 -13.89 -20.16
C ALA A 209 2.27 -14.56 -19.76
N VAL A 210 2.77 -14.30 -18.56
CA VAL A 210 3.98 -14.93 -18.03
C VAL A 210 3.76 -16.44 -17.86
N ALA A 211 2.61 -16.85 -17.31
CA ALA A 211 2.26 -18.26 -17.19
C ALA A 211 2.17 -18.93 -18.57
N CYS A 212 1.46 -18.35 -19.54
CA CYS A 212 1.36 -18.90 -20.88
C CYS A 212 2.74 -19.02 -21.55
N ARG A 213 3.59 -18.00 -21.45
CA ARG A 213 4.94 -18.05 -22.02
C ARG A 213 5.81 -19.11 -21.35
N THR A 214 5.76 -19.22 -20.03
CA THR A 214 6.50 -20.26 -19.28
C THR A 214 5.99 -21.66 -19.63
N PHE A 215 4.68 -21.83 -19.78
CA PHE A 215 4.08 -23.15 -19.89
C PHE A 215 4.10 -23.68 -21.32
N VAL A 216 3.80 -22.84 -22.31
CA VAL A 216 3.64 -23.24 -23.72
C VAL A 216 4.50 -22.43 -24.69
N GLY A 217 5.47 -21.64 -24.20
CA GLY A 217 6.47 -20.99 -25.03
C GLY A 217 5.87 -20.02 -26.05
N HIS A 218 6.36 -20.09 -27.29
CA HIS A 218 5.97 -19.21 -28.41
C HIS A 218 4.94 -19.84 -29.36
N TYR A 219 4.33 -20.96 -28.99
CA TYR A 219 3.37 -21.67 -29.86
C TYR A 219 1.99 -20.99 -29.97
N MET A 220 1.75 -20.00 -29.11
CA MET A 220 0.50 -19.26 -29.01
C MET A 220 0.67 -17.78 -29.40
N SER A 221 -0.28 -17.26 -30.18
CA SER A 221 -0.31 -15.84 -30.54
C SER A 221 -0.72 -14.94 -29.37
N GLU A 222 -0.27 -13.69 -29.39
CA GLU A 222 -0.58 -12.72 -28.35
C GLU A 222 -2.07 -12.41 -28.22
N LYS A 223 -2.79 -12.44 -29.36
CA LYS A 223 -4.25 -12.24 -29.39
C LYS A 223 -4.96 -13.35 -28.60
N VAL A 224 -4.48 -14.59 -28.71
CA VAL A 224 -5.02 -15.72 -27.96
C VAL A 224 -4.65 -15.59 -26.48
N VAL A 225 -3.40 -15.26 -26.14
CA VAL A 225 -2.98 -15.02 -24.73
C VAL A 225 -3.87 -13.97 -24.06
N LYS A 226 -4.12 -12.84 -24.75
CA LYS A 226 -5.00 -11.77 -24.23
C LYS A 226 -6.44 -12.24 -24.08
N LYS A 227 -6.95 -13.04 -25.02
CA LYS A 227 -8.28 -13.66 -24.93
C LYS A 227 -8.37 -14.61 -23.74
N ILE A 228 -7.37 -15.46 -23.53
CA ILE A 228 -7.27 -16.34 -22.36
C ILE A 228 -7.28 -15.51 -21.09
N ALA A 229 -6.44 -14.48 -20.97
CA ALA A 229 -6.39 -13.63 -19.78
C ALA A 229 -7.75 -12.99 -19.43
N HIS A 230 -8.49 -12.54 -20.45
CA HIS A 230 -9.84 -11.99 -20.28
C HIS A 230 -10.86 -13.06 -19.89
N ASP A 231 -10.94 -14.14 -20.66
CA ASP A 231 -11.93 -15.20 -20.47
C ASP A 231 -11.67 -16.03 -19.22
N TYR A 232 -10.43 -16.05 -18.72
CA TYR A 232 -10.07 -16.78 -17.51
C TYR A 232 -10.88 -16.30 -16.29
N TYR A 233 -11.25 -15.01 -16.24
CA TYR A 233 -12.16 -14.53 -15.19
C TYR A 233 -13.51 -15.26 -15.20
N LEU A 234 -14.01 -15.68 -16.36
CA LEU A 234 -15.24 -16.49 -16.48
C LEU A 234 -15.04 -17.89 -15.89
N ILE A 235 -13.84 -18.45 -16.00
CA ILE A 235 -13.46 -19.72 -15.37
C ILE A 235 -13.48 -19.54 -13.84
N THR A 236 -12.87 -18.49 -13.31
CA THR A 236 -12.88 -18.23 -11.86
C THR A 236 -14.29 -17.91 -11.33
N ALA A 237 -15.08 -17.11 -12.05
CA ALA A 237 -16.46 -16.78 -11.67
C ALA A 237 -17.38 -18.01 -11.67
N ALA A 238 -17.11 -19.00 -12.52
CA ALA A 238 -17.80 -20.29 -12.52
C ALA A 238 -17.49 -21.16 -11.29
N LEU A 239 -16.53 -20.75 -10.44
CA LEU A 239 -16.06 -21.50 -9.27
C LEU A 239 -16.49 -20.88 -7.94
N GLU A 240 -17.39 -19.90 -7.96
CA GLU A 240 -18.05 -19.41 -6.74
C GLU A 240 -18.58 -20.58 -5.89
N LEU A 241 -18.52 -20.45 -4.56
CA LEU A 241 -18.75 -21.54 -3.60
C LEU A 241 -20.12 -22.22 -3.76
N VAL A 242 -21.09 -21.48 -4.27
CA VAL A 242 -22.45 -21.95 -4.54
C VAL A 242 -22.71 -21.91 -6.04
N ASN A 243 -22.85 -23.07 -6.66
CA ASN A 243 -23.27 -23.21 -8.05
C ASN A 243 -24.39 -24.25 -8.17
N PHE A 244 -25.24 -24.08 -9.17
CA PHE A 244 -26.24 -25.10 -9.49
C PHE A 244 -25.53 -26.37 -10.00
N PRO A 245 -25.96 -27.58 -9.60
CA PRO A 245 -25.29 -28.84 -9.99
C PRO A 245 -25.30 -29.14 -11.49
N ILE A 246 -26.05 -28.38 -12.29
CA ILE A 246 -26.14 -28.56 -13.75
C ILE A 246 -25.70 -27.26 -14.40
N ILE A 247 -24.82 -27.37 -15.40
CA ILE A 247 -24.38 -26.21 -16.19
C ILE A 247 -25.50 -25.87 -17.19
N LEU A 248 -26.27 -24.83 -16.89
CA LEU A 248 -27.34 -24.35 -17.77
C LEU A 248 -26.81 -23.31 -18.77
N PRO A 249 -27.31 -23.26 -20.02
CA PRO A 249 -26.91 -22.25 -20.99
C PRO A 249 -27.00 -20.82 -20.44
N PHE A 250 -26.06 -19.95 -20.83
CA PHE A 250 -25.98 -18.54 -20.44
C PHE A 250 -25.76 -18.26 -18.94
N THR A 251 -25.43 -19.27 -18.14
CA THR A 251 -25.01 -19.09 -16.73
C THR A 251 -23.51 -18.86 -16.61
N LYS A 252 -23.04 -18.36 -15.44
CA LYS A 252 -21.61 -18.20 -15.13
C LYS A 252 -20.84 -19.50 -15.40
N SER A 253 -21.35 -20.64 -14.94
CA SER A 253 -20.73 -21.95 -15.16
C SER A 253 -20.67 -22.37 -16.64
N TRP A 254 -21.60 -21.91 -17.48
CA TRP A 254 -21.58 -22.18 -18.92
C TRP A 254 -20.52 -21.36 -19.63
N TYR A 255 -20.43 -20.06 -19.34
CA TYR A 255 -19.36 -19.21 -19.85
C TYR A 255 -17.98 -19.69 -19.39
N GLY A 256 -17.83 -20.06 -18.11
CA GLY A 256 -16.61 -20.66 -17.59
C GLY A 256 -16.24 -21.97 -18.30
N LYS A 257 -17.23 -22.83 -18.60
CA LYS A 257 -16.97 -24.05 -19.38
C LYS A 257 -16.51 -23.74 -20.80
N LYS A 258 -17.17 -22.81 -21.49
CA LYS A 258 -16.77 -22.40 -22.85
C LYS A 258 -15.35 -21.82 -22.88
N ALA A 259 -15.01 -21.01 -21.88
CA ALA A 259 -13.65 -20.50 -21.71
C ALA A 259 -12.63 -21.62 -21.47
N ALA A 260 -12.91 -22.55 -20.55
CA ALA A 260 -12.05 -23.69 -20.26
C ALA A 260 -11.86 -24.61 -21.48
N ASP A 261 -12.93 -24.89 -22.24
CA ASP A 261 -12.88 -25.69 -23.46
C ASP A 261 -11.95 -25.03 -24.51
N MET A 262 -12.05 -23.71 -24.67
CA MET A 262 -11.19 -22.95 -25.59
C MET A 262 -9.72 -22.96 -25.18
N VAL A 263 -9.42 -22.79 -23.88
CA VAL A 263 -8.03 -22.86 -23.37
C VAL A 263 -7.42 -24.23 -23.63
N LEU A 264 -8.16 -25.30 -23.34
CA LEU A 264 -7.71 -26.67 -23.57
C LEU A 264 -7.40 -26.92 -25.05
N GLU A 265 -8.30 -26.51 -25.95
CA GLU A 265 -8.10 -26.66 -27.40
C GLU A 265 -6.83 -25.95 -27.88
N GLU A 266 -6.57 -24.73 -27.39
CA GLU A 266 -5.35 -23.98 -27.73
C GLU A 266 -4.08 -24.62 -27.15
N PHE A 267 -4.15 -25.19 -25.93
CA PHE A 267 -3.03 -25.92 -25.35
C PHE A 267 -2.75 -27.25 -26.05
N GLU A 268 -3.77 -27.95 -26.56
CA GLU A 268 -3.59 -29.14 -27.40
C GLU A 268 -2.85 -28.80 -28.70
N LYS A 269 -3.26 -27.71 -29.37
CA LYS A 269 -2.54 -27.20 -30.55
C LYS A 269 -1.09 -26.86 -30.23
N CYS A 270 -0.81 -26.30 -29.05
CA CYS A 270 0.55 -26.03 -28.61
C CYS A 270 1.35 -27.33 -28.38
N ALA A 271 0.74 -28.35 -27.76
CA ALA A 271 1.39 -29.63 -27.52
C ALA A 271 1.80 -30.31 -28.84
N ALA A 272 0.92 -30.31 -29.83
CA ALA A 272 1.21 -30.84 -31.16
C ALA A 272 2.39 -30.10 -31.85
N LYS A 273 2.42 -28.77 -31.77
CA LYS A 273 3.53 -27.97 -32.33
C LYS A 273 4.85 -28.21 -31.58
N SER A 274 4.79 -28.32 -30.26
CA SER A 274 5.95 -28.62 -29.42
C SER A 274 6.54 -29.99 -29.74
N GLU A 275 5.69 -31.02 -29.90
CA GLU A 275 6.13 -32.36 -30.30
C GLU A 275 6.91 -32.36 -31.60
N VAL A 276 6.39 -31.70 -32.65
CA VAL A 276 7.08 -31.56 -33.93
C VAL A 276 8.44 -30.88 -33.77
N ARG A 277 8.50 -29.77 -32.99
CA ARG A 277 9.75 -29.04 -32.76
C ARG A 277 10.78 -29.86 -31.96
N MET A 278 10.34 -30.57 -30.92
CA MET A 278 11.23 -31.43 -30.11
C MET A 278 11.74 -32.62 -30.93
N ALA A 279 10.88 -33.24 -31.75
CA ALA A 279 11.28 -34.31 -32.67
C ALA A 279 12.31 -33.84 -33.71
N ALA A 280 12.25 -32.57 -34.14
CA ALA A 280 13.23 -31.96 -35.03
C ALA A 280 14.56 -31.56 -34.34
N GLY A 281 14.76 -31.90 -33.05
CA GLY A 281 15.97 -31.57 -32.30
C GLY A 281 15.99 -30.16 -31.72
N GLY A 282 14.85 -29.47 -31.64
CA GLY A 282 14.74 -28.17 -31.00
C GLY A 282 15.05 -28.24 -29.50
N GLN A 283 15.71 -27.21 -28.98
CA GLN A 283 16.01 -27.11 -27.54
C GLN A 283 14.77 -26.66 -26.75
N PRO A 284 14.49 -27.25 -25.56
CA PRO A 284 13.37 -26.81 -24.74
C PRO A 284 13.48 -25.35 -24.33
N ASN A 285 12.37 -24.61 -24.37
CA ASN A 285 12.29 -23.23 -23.87
C ASN A 285 11.09 -22.96 -22.94
N CYS A 286 10.25 -23.96 -22.70
CA CYS A 286 9.05 -23.89 -21.87
C CYS A 286 8.75 -25.24 -21.21
N ILE A 287 7.80 -25.27 -20.26
CA ILE A 287 7.42 -26.50 -19.56
C ILE A 287 6.95 -27.59 -20.53
N MET A 288 6.13 -27.23 -21.52
CA MET A 288 5.60 -28.17 -22.50
C MET A 288 6.71 -28.83 -23.32
N ASP A 289 7.67 -28.05 -23.81
CA ASP A 289 8.85 -28.59 -24.51
C ASP A 289 9.67 -29.51 -23.60
N ALA A 290 9.94 -29.07 -22.36
CA ALA A 290 10.75 -29.83 -21.42
C ALA A 290 10.09 -31.18 -21.11
N TRP A 291 8.76 -31.19 -20.96
CA TRP A 291 8.03 -32.41 -20.67
C TRP A 291 8.00 -33.37 -21.87
N ILE A 292 7.75 -32.84 -23.07
CA ILE A 292 7.79 -33.62 -24.32
C ILE A 292 9.20 -34.19 -24.56
N SER A 293 10.24 -33.41 -24.31
CA SER A 293 11.63 -33.88 -24.41
C SER A 293 11.92 -35.00 -23.41
N GLN A 294 11.44 -34.89 -22.16
CA GLN A 294 11.55 -35.96 -21.15
C GLN A 294 10.78 -37.23 -21.56
N MET A 295 9.61 -37.09 -22.18
CA MET A 295 8.84 -38.23 -22.72
C MET A 295 9.59 -38.91 -23.86
N GLN A 296 10.11 -38.16 -24.83
CA GLN A 296 10.90 -38.71 -25.94
C GLN A 296 12.18 -39.40 -25.46
N ALA A 297 12.87 -38.84 -24.45
CA ALA A 297 14.02 -39.50 -23.83
C ALA A 297 13.62 -40.81 -23.15
N SER A 298 12.47 -40.82 -22.46
CA SER A 298 11.91 -42.03 -21.84
C SER A 298 11.52 -43.09 -22.86
N ALA A 299 10.95 -42.69 -24.00
CA ALA A 299 10.61 -43.59 -25.10
C ALA A 299 11.87 -44.23 -25.71
N ARG A 300 12.90 -43.43 -26.04
CA ARG A 300 14.19 -43.94 -26.52
C ARG A 300 14.83 -44.91 -25.54
N TYR A 301 14.79 -44.61 -24.23
CA TYR A 301 15.29 -45.50 -23.20
C TYR A 301 14.52 -46.84 -23.18
N ARG A 302 13.18 -46.81 -23.22
CA ARG A 302 12.35 -48.03 -23.28
C ARG A 302 12.66 -48.87 -24.52
N GLU A 303 12.86 -48.23 -25.68
CA GLU A 303 13.21 -48.92 -26.92
C GLU A 303 14.57 -49.64 -26.82
N LYS A 304 15.60 -48.98 -26.27
CA LYS A 304 16.92 -49.62 -26.06
C LYS A 304 16.82 -50.84 -25.14
N ILE A 305 16.10 -50.71 -24.02
CA ILE A 305 15.87 -51.82 -23.09
C ILE A 305 15.09 -52.95 -23.77
N ALA A 306 14.06 -52.64 -24.57
CA ALA A 306 13.29 -53.63 -25.29
C ALA A 306 14.12 -54.37 -26.37
N ARG A 307 15.15 -53.71 -26.95
CA ARG A 307 16.11 -54.33 -27.87
C ARG A 307 17.21 -55.15 -27.17
N GLY A 308 17.23 -55.18 -25.83
CA GLY A 308 18.24 -55.91 -25.05
C GLY A 308 19.60 -55.24 -25.02
N GLU A 309 19.69 -53.94 -25.33
CA GLU A 309 20.95 -53.18 -25.28
C GLU A 309 21.37 -52.92 -23.83
N THR A 310 22.67 -53.03 -23.53
CA THR A 310 23.24 -52.58 -22.25
C THR A 310 23.32 -51.05 -22.28
N VAL A 311 22.46 -50.40 -21.49
CA VAL A 311 22.41 -48.94 -21.37
C VAL A 311 23.16 -48.52 -20.12
N GLU A 312 24.12 -47.60 -20.24
CA GLU A 312 24.80 -47.04 -19.07
C GLU A 312 23.81 -46.29 -18.15
N GLU A 313 24.04 -46.32 -16.83
CA GLU A 313 23.14 -45.66 -15.87
C GLU A 313 23.07 -44.13 -16.11
N SER A 314 24.09 -43.54 -16.74
CA SER A 314 24.14 -42.13 -17.15
C SER A 314 23.14 -41.77 -18.25
N GLU A 315 22.74 -42.73 -19.09
CA GLU A 315 21.77 -42.52 -20.18
C GLU A 315 20.32 -42.71 -19.74
N LYS A 316 20.11 -43.26 -18.55
CA LYS A 316 18.77 -43.49 -18.00
C LYS A 316 18.14 -42.15 -17.59
N PRO A 317 16.95 -41.82 -18.13
CA PRO A 317 16.25 -40.61 -17.72
C PRO A 317 15.99 -40.61 -16.21
N PRO A 318 16.13 -39.45 -15.52
CA PRO A 318 15.90 -39.36 -14.08
C PRO A 318 14.53 -39.86 -13.62
N GLN A 319 13.53 -39.75 -14.50
CA GLN A 319 12.22 -40.37 -14.37
C GLN A 319 11.86 -40.98 -15.72
N VAL A 320 11.52 -42.26 -15.76
CA VAL A 320 11.02 -42.92 -16.97
C VAL A 320 9.51 -42.66 -17.06
N LEU A 321 9.14 -41.71 -17.91
CA LEU A 321 7.75 -41.28 -18.09
C LEU A 321 7.03 -42.15 -19.12
N ARG A 322 5.76 -42.48 -18.88
CA ARG A 322 4.91 -43.00 -19.97
C ARG A 322 4.64 -41.93 -21.00
N ASP A 323 4.12 -42.33 -22.15
CA ASP A 323 3.63 -41.39 -23.16
C ASP A 323 2.29 -40.79 -22.71
N PHE A 324 2.14 -39.49 -22.91
CA PHE A 324 0.93 -38.73 -22.64
C PHE A 324 0.40 -38.17 -23.95
N SER A 325 -0.91 -38.28 -24.17
CA SER A 325 -1.57 -37.66 -25.32
C SER A 325 -1.51 -36.13 -25.24
N HIS A 326 -1.66 -35.45 -26.38
CA HIS A 326 -1.75 -33.98 -26.40
C HIS A 326 -2.85 -33.44 -25.49
N HIS A 327 -3.99 -34.14 -25.43
CA HIS A 327 -5.08 -33.80 -24.52
C HIS A 327 -4.68 -33.92 -23.05
N GLU A 328 -3.98 -34.98 -22.65
CA GLU A 328 -3.46 -35.12 -21.28
C GLU A 328 -2.43 -34.05 -20.93
N ILE A 329 -1.56 -33.70 -21.89
CA ILE A 329 -0.59 -32.63 -21.71
C ILE A 329 -1.31 -31.30 -21.49
N ALA A 330 -2.28 -30.99 -22.37
CA ALA A 330 -3.08 -29.77 -22.30
C ALA A 330 -3.88 -29.68 -21.00
N MET A 331 -4.51 -30.77 -20.54
CA MET A 331 -5.19 -30.82 -19.25
C MET A 331 -4.27 -30.50 -18.07
N THR A 332 -3.05 -31.05 -18.09
CA THR A 332 -2.06 -30.81 -17.02
C THR A 332 -1.53 -29.38 -17.04
N VAL A 333 -1.25 -28.84 -18.22
CA VAL A 333 -0.81 -27.44 -18.36
C VAL A 333 -1.95 -26.47 -18.03
N PHE A 334 -3.19 -26.80 -18.38
CA PHE A 334 -4.37 -26.05 -17.96
C PHE A 334 -4.53 -26.04 -16.44
N THR A 335 -4.24 -27.16 -15.76
CA THR A 335 -4.17 -27.20 -14.30
C THR A 335 -3.09 -26.27 -13.73
N PHE A 336 -1.92 -26.17 -14.38
CA PHE A 336 -0.88 -25.24 -13.91
C PHE A 336 -1.32 -23.78 -14.03
N LEU A 337 -1.94 -23.42 -15.16
CA LEU A 337 -2.57 -22.11 -15.31
C LEU A 337 -3.66 -21.92 -14.25
N PHE A 338 -4.46 -22.96 -14.02
CA PHE A 338 -5.54 -22.94 -13.07
C PHE A 338 -5.07 -22.56 -11.65
N ALA A 339 -4.07 -23.27 -11.16
CA ALA A 339 -3.55 -23.13 -9.81
C ALA A 339 -2.70 -21.87 -9.61
N SER A 340 -2.02 -21.39 -10.66
CA SER A 340 -1.10 -20.24 -10.54
C SER A 340 -1.79 -18.90 -10.72
N GLN A 341 -2.77 -18.79 -11.63
CA GLN A 341 -3.25 -17.52 -12.15
C GLN A 341 -3.76 -16.56 -11.07
N ASP A 342 -4.74 -16.98 -10.26
CA ASP A 342 -5.32 -16.12 -9.24
C ASP A 342 -4.32 -15.89 -8.08
N ALA A 343 -3.53 -16.90 -7.72
CA ALA A 343 -2.55 -16.82 -6.64
C ALA A 343 -1.40 -15.84 -6.92
N THR A 344 -0.77 -15.92 -8.10
CA THR A 344 0.31 -14.99 -8.47
C THR A 344 -0.23 -13.61 -8.77
N SER A 345 -1.43 -13.48 -9.37
CA SER A 345 -2.07 -12.17 -9.56
C SER A 345 -2.35 -11.45 -8.24
N SER A 346 -2.81 -12.19 -7.23
CA SER A 346 -3.03 -11.69 -5.87
C SER A 346 -1.72 -11.21 -5.25
N ALA A 347 -0.70 -12.08 -5.25
CA ALA A 347 0.61 -11.74 -4.72
C ALA A 347 1.23 -10.53 -5.43
N THR A 348 1.16 -10.47 -6.77
CA THR A 348 1.64 -9.31 -7.55
C THR A 348 0.92 -8.03 -7.16
N THR A 349 -0.40 -8.07 -7.00
CA THR A 349 -1.19 -6.88 -6.66
C THR A 349 -0.79 -6.34 -5.28
N TRP A 350 -0.72 -7.22 -4.27
CA TRP A 350 -0.23 -6.85 -2.93
C TRP A 350 1.22 -6.36 -2.96
N LEU A 351 2.08 -7.03 -3.72
CA LEU A 351 3.50 -6.68 -3.79
C LEU A 351 3.72 -5.28 -4.37
N PHE A 352 3.02 -4.91 -5.44
CA PHE A 352 3.10 -3.55 -5.99
C PHE A 352 2.55 -2.49 -5.01
N GLN A 353 1.43 -2.77 -4.35
CA GLN A 353 0.87 -1.87 -3.32
C GLN A 353 1.85 -1.69 -2.15
N LEU A 354 2.32 -2.79 -1.55
CA LEU A 354 3.23 -2.77 -0.41
C LEU A 354 4.55 -2.08 -0.75
N MET A 355 5.11 -2.29 -1.95
CA MET A 355 6.31 -1.57 -2.37
C MET A 355 6.08 -0.08 -2.61
N ALA A 356 4.88 0.33 -3.02
CA ALA A 356 4.54 1.74 -3.13
C ALA A 356 4.37 2.40 -1.76
N ASP A 357 3.76 1.69 -0.81
CA ASP A 357 3.48 2.17 0.54
C ASP A 357 4.71 2.08 1.47
N ARG A 358 5.74 1.31 1.07
CA ARG A 358 6.98 1.07 1.80
C ARG A 358 8.22 1.39 0.94
N PRO A 359 8.45 2.68 0.62
CA PRO A 359 9.55 3.08 -0.26
C PRO A 359 10.92 2.64 0.27
N GLU A 360 11.09 2.49 1.59
CA GLU A 360 12.33 1.99 2.20
C GLU A 360 12.69 0.56 1.77
N TRP A 361 11.69 -0.27 1.49
CA TRP A 361 11.90 -1.64 0.99
C TRP A 361 12.03 -1.66 -0.53
N LEU A 362 11.26 -0.84 -1.23
CA LEU A 362 11.40 -0.68 -2.67
C LEU A 362 12.80 -0.20 -3.07
N ASP A 363 13.37 0.75 -2.32
CA ASP A 363 14.72 1.26 -2.59
C ASP A 363 15.80 0.20 -2.34
N LYS A 364 15.68 -0.62 -1.28
CA LYS A 364 16.58 -1.77 -1.06
C LYS A 364 16.49 -2.80 -2.18
N VAL A 365 15.28 -3.12 -2.63
CA VAL A 365 15.05 -4.04 -3.77
C VAL A 365 15.66 -3.47 -5.04
N ARG A 366 15.48 -2.17 -5.30
CA ARG A 366 16.02 -1.46 -6.45
C ARG A 366 17.55 -1.43 -6.46
N GLU A 367 18.17 -1.08 -5.32
CA GLU A 367 19.63 -1.06 -5.16
C GLU A 367 20.22 -2.46 -5.38
N GLU A 368 19.63 -3.49 -4.75
CA GLU A 368 20.04 -4.88 -4.93
C GLU A 368 19.97 -5.30 -6.41
N ASN A 369 18.86 -5.00 -7.09
CA ASN A 369 18.65 -5.40 -8.48
C ASN A 369 19.57 -4.67 -9.45
N LEU A 370 19.97 -3.42 -9.16
CA LEU A 370 20.98 -2.69 -9.94
C LEU A 370 22.38 -3.24 -9.68
N ARG A 371 22.72 -3.49 -8.41
CA ARG A 371 24.03 -4.02 -8.02
C ARG A 371 24.31 -5.39 -8.64
N LEU A 372 23.34 -6.31 -8.58
CA LEU A 372 23.47 -7.64 -9.19
C LEU A 372 23.56 -7.61 -10.72
N ARG A 373 23.22 -6.46 -11.32
CA ARG A 373 23.33 -6.21 -12.75
C ARG A 373 24.50 -5.33 -13.14
N ASP A 374 25.42 -5.04 -12.22
CA ASP A 374 26.57 -4.17 -12.46
C ASP A 374 26.17 -2.79 -13.01
N GLY A 375 24.98 -2.31 -12.63
CA GLY A 375 24.38 -1.07 -13.12
C GLY A 375 23.66 -1.15 -14.47
N ASP A 376 23.79 -2.25 -15.22
CA ASP A 376 23.09 -2.44 -16.50
C ASP A 376 21.64 -2.89 -16.28
N ARG A 377 20.69 -1.96 -16.45
CA ARG A 377 19.25 -2.24 -16.29
C ARG A 377 18.72 -3.32 -17.24
N ASN A 378 19.41 -3.60 -18.35
CA ASN A 378 18.99 -4.57 -19.35
C ASN A 378 19.70 -5.93 -19.22
N LYS A 379 20.58 -6.11 -18.23
CA LYS A 379 21.27 -7.38 -18.02
C LYS A 379 20.22 -8.48 -17.75
N PRO A 380 20.21 -9.56 -18.55
CA PRO A 380 19.23 -10.64 -18.41
C PRO A 380 19.29 -11.33 -17.06
N PHE A 381 18.17 -11.93 -16.65
CA PHE A 381 18.16 -12.78 -15.46
C PHE A 381 19.00 -14.04 -15.66
N THR A 382 19.68 -14.43 -14.58
CA THR A 382 20.23 -15.78 -14.41
C THR A 382 19.67 -16.38 -13.12
N MET A 383 19.72 -17.71 -13.00
CA MET A 383 19.27 -18.34 -11.76
C MET A 383 20.15 -17.94 -10.57
N ASP A 384 21.47 -17.83 -10.78
CA ASP A 384 22.42 -17.35 -9.76
C ASP A 384 22.08 -15.93 -9.28
N MET A 385 21.63 -15.06 -10.20
CA MET A 385 21.22 -13.70 -9.87
C MET A 385 20.00 -13.72 -8.94
N LEU A 386 18.97 -14.51 -9.26
CA LEU A 386 17.76 -14.64 -8.44
C LEU A 386 18.07 -15.20 -7.04
N GLU A 387 18.94 -16.22 -6.97
CA GLU A 387 19.37 -16.80 -5.69
C GLU A 387 20.15 -15.81 -4.81
N SER A 388 20.79 -14.82 -5.44
CA SER A 388 21.54 -13.76 -4.76
C SER A 388 20.68 -12.56 -4.30
N MET A 389 19.37 -12.55 -4.61
CA MET A 389 18.46 -11.45 -4.25
C MET A 389 17.93 -11.59 -2.82
N VAL A 390 18.75 -11.25 -1.83
CA VAL A 390 18.42 -11.33 -0.40
C VAL A 390 17.21 -10.45 -0.04
N TYR A 391 17.21 -9.16 -0.39
CA TYR A 391 16.15 -8.23 -0.05
C TYR A 391 14.87 -8.50 -0.83
N THR A 392 14.99 -8.78 -2.13
CA THR A 392 13.85 -9.11 -2.98
C THR A 392 13.17 -10.40 -2.52
N ARG A 393 13.95 -11.45 -2.18
CA ARG A 393 13.41 -12.69 -1.60
C ARG A 393 12.68 -12.42 -0.28
N ALA A 394 13.28 -11.63 0.62
CA ALA A 394 12.69 -11.30 1.91
C ALA A 394 11.35 -10.57 1.76
N VAL A 395 11.27 -9.59 0.85
CA VAL A 395 10.04 -8.85 0.54
C VAL A 395 8.96 -9.77 -0.04
N VAL A 396 9.31 -10.64 -0.98
CA VAL A 396 8.37 -11.60 -1.59
C VAL A 396 7.85 -12.58 -0.54
N LYS A 397 8.73 -13.14 0.29
CA LYS A 397 8.34 -14.05 1.37
C LYS A 397 7.48 -13.36 2.42
N GLU A 398 7.82 -12.13 2.80
CA GLU A 398 7.00 -11.37 3.75
C GLU A 398 5.64 -11.02 3.17
N THR A 399 5.56 -10.71 1.87
CA THR A 399 4.27 -10.48 1.19
C THR A 399 3.41 -11.74 1.22
N LEU A 400 3.98 -12.88 0.90
CA LEU A 400 3.29 -14.17 0.94
C LEU A 400 2.89 -14.60 2.35
N ARG A 401 3.63 -14.18 3.40
CA ARG A 401 3.26 -14.39 4.80
C ARG A 401 2.12 -13.47 5.23
N TYR A 402 2.27 -12.18 4.94
CA TYR A 402 1.42 -11.10 5.40
C TYR A 402 0.07 -11.05 4.67
N ARG A 403 0.08 -11.46 3.40
CA ARG A 403 -1.08 -11.57 2.51
C ARG A 403 -0.99 -12.88 1.72
N PRO A 404 -1.17 -14.04 2.37
CA PRO A 404 -1.12 -15.33 1.70
C PRO A 404 -2.29 -15.45 0.72
N PRO A 405 -2.04 -15.66 -0.59
CA PRO A 405 -3.12 -15.67 -1.59
C PRO A 405 -4.23 -16.67 -1.25
N VAL A 406 -3.85 -17.84 -0.72
CA VAL A 406 -4.77 -18.90 -0.30
C VAL A 406 -4.80 -18.96 1.22
N ILE A 407 -5.96 -18.64 1.81
CA ILE A 407 -6.17 -18.61 3.27
C ILE A 407 -6.66 -19.95 3.85
N MET A 408 -7.13 -20.87 3.00
CA MET A 408 -7.59 -22.21 3.36
C MET A 408 -7.68 -23.11 2.12
N VAL A 409 -7.67 -24.43 2.32
CA VAL A 409 -7.91 -25.42 1.25
C VAL A 409 -8.95 -26.42 1.72
N PRO A 410 -10.14 -26.53 1.11
CA PRO A 410 -11.15 -27.48 1.55
C PRO A 410 -10.76 -28.94 1.33
N TYR A 411 -11.00 -29.79 2.33
CA TYR A 411 -10.84 -31.25 2.24
C TYR A 411 -12.17 -31.95 2.52
N ILE A 412 -12.36 -33.12 1.92
CA ILE A 412 -13.47 -34.03 2.26
C ILE A 412 -12.95 -35.20 3.09
N VAL A 413 -13.68 -35.54 4.16
CA VAL A 413 -13.38 -36.69 5.02
C VAL A 413 -13.84 -37.98 4.34
N LYS A 414 -12.89 -38.84 3.98
CA LYS A 414 -13.11 -40.15 3.32
C LYS A 414 -13.49 -41.24 4.31
N LYS A 415 -12.94 -41.14 5.52
CA LYS A 415 -13.13 -42.05 6.66
C LYS A 415 -13.09 -41.21 7.93
N ASP A 416 -13.89 -41.58 8.93
CA ASP A 416 -13.91 -40.95 10.24
C ASP A 416 -12.49 -40.60 10.71
N PHE A 417 -12.28 -39.31 10.95
CA PHE A 417 -10.97 -38.74 11.17
C PHE A 417 -10.89 -38.13 12.58
N PRO A 418 -10.09 -38.70 13.50
CA PRO A 418 -9.91 -38.14 14.83
C PRO A 418 -9.04 -36.88 14.73
N VAL A 419 -9.68 -35.71 14.62
CA VAL A 419 -9.00 -34.42 14.46
C VAL A 419 -8.29 -34.04 15.76
N THR A 420 -8.98 -34.18 16.89
CA THR A 420 -8.45 -34.03 18.25
C THR A 420 -8.78 -35.30 19.06
N PRO A 421 -8.23 -35.48 20.27
CA PRO A 421 -8.63 -36.58 21.15
C PRO A 421 -10.13 -36.59 21.49
N THR A 422 -10.79 -35.43 21.44
CA THR A 422 -12.18 -35.23 21.84
C THR A 422 -13.16 -35.09 20.67
N TYR A 423 -12.67 -34.94 19.43
CA TYR A 423 -13.53 -34.72 18.26
C TYR A 423 -13.10 -35.55 17.05
N THR A 424 -14.07 -36.25 16.47
CA THR A 424 -13.91 -37.04 15.24
C THR A 424 -14.80 -36.47 14.14
N ALA A 425 -14.18 -35.97 13.07
CA ALA A 425 -14.90 -35.55 11.88
C ALA A 425 -15.43 -36.78 11.14
N LYS A 426 -16.74 -36.82 10.89
CA LYS A 426 -17.40 -37.97 10.26
C LYS A 426 -17.17 -38.00 8.75
N LYS A 427 -17.11 -39.21 8.18
CA LYS A 427 -17.09 -39.40 6.71
C LYS A 427 -18.14 -38.55 6.02
N GLY A 428 -17.75 -37.86 4.95
CA GLY A 428 -18.62 -36.94 4.20
C GLY A 428 -18.64 -35.50 4.73
N SER A 429 -18.11 -35.25 5.92
CA SER A 429 -17.90 -33.87 6.40
C SER A 429 -16.80 -33.19 5.60
N MET A 430 -16.94 -31.88 5.40
CA MET A 430 -15.88 -31.03 4.88
C MET A 430 -15.00 -30.56 6.04
N LEU A 431 -13.69 -30.55 5.83
CA LEU A 431 -12.70 -30.10 6.79
C LEU A 431 -11.85 -29.00 6.15
N ILE A 432 -11.77 -27.84 6.79
CA ILE A 432 -11.08 -26.64 6.31
C ILE A 432 -9.84 -26.39 7.18
N PRO A 433 -8.65 -26.86 6.77
CA PRO A 433 -7.38 -26.43 7.34
C PRO A 433 -7.12 -24.95 7.00
N SER A 434 -6.97 -24.12 8.04
CA SER A 434 -6.75 -22.68 7.89
C SER A 434 -5.25 -22.36 7.78
N VAL A 435 -4.89 -21.57 6.79
CA VAL A 435 -3.49 -21.16 6.52
C VAL A 435 -3.17 -19.83 7.21
N TRP A 436 -4.12 -18.88 7.19
CA TRP A 436 -3.91 -17.54 7.75
C TRP A 436 -3.39 -17.56 9.20
N PRO A 437 -4.01 -18.30 10.15
CA PRO A 437 -3.54 -18.33 11.53
C PRO A 437 -2.10 -18.83 11.67
N ALA A 438 -1.66 -19.80 10.85
CA ALA A 438 -0.28 -20.29 10.89
C ALA A 438 0.74 -19.24 10.43
N THR A 439 0.37 -18.43 9.42
CA THR A 439 1.21 -17.33 8.89
C THR A 439 1.21 -16.06 9.75
N HIS A 440 0.28 -15.97 10.71
CA HIS A 440 0.11 -14.85 11.64
C HIS A 440 0.25 -15.30 13.11
N ASP A 441 0.92 -16.43 13.34
CA ASP A 441 1.22 -16.94 14.66
C ASP A 441 2.29 -16.07 15.33
N PRO A 442 1.99 -15.35 16.42
CA PRO A 442 2.94 -14.45 17.07
C PRO A 442 4.14 -15.17 17.70
N GLU A 443 4.05 -16.48 17.97
CA GLU A 443 5.20 -17.27 18.44
C GLU A 443 6.23 -17.49 17.32
N ALA A 444 5.76 -17.68 16.10
CA ALA A 444 6.62 -17.87 14.93
C ALA A 444 7.01 -16.55 14.25
N TYR A 445 6.12 -15.56 14.27
CA TYR A 445 6.29 -14.28 13.62
C TYR A 445 5.94 -13.16 14.61
N PRO A 446 6.90 -12.67 15.40
CA PRO A 446 6.69 -11.55 16.30
C PRO A 446 6.14 -10.34 15.55
N ASP A 447 5.13 -9.69 16.13
CA ASP A 447 4.33 -8.63 15.50
C ASP A 447 3.80 -9.07 14.11
N PRO A 448 2.91 -10.09 14.07
CA PRO A 448 2.54 -10.76 12.82
C PRO A 448 1.73 -9.87 11.86
N ASP A 449 1.06 -8.84 12.39
CA ASP A 449 0.26 -7.89 11.63
C ASP A 449 1.09 -6.73 11.05
N SER A 450 2.40 -6.68 11.31
CA SER A 450 3.31 -5.77 10.62
C SER A 450 4.03 -6.44 9.45
N PHE A 451 4.12 -5.71 8.35
CA PHE A 451 4.97 -6.07 7.22
C PHE A 451 6.41 -5.72 7.55
N ASN A 452 7.22 -6.74 7.88
CA ASN A 452 8.63 -6.60 8.23
C ASN A 452 9.49 -7.68 7.54
N PRO A 453 10.07 -7.38 6.36
CA PRO A 453 10.98 -8.28 5.66
C PRO A 453 12.27 -8.65 6.42
N GLU A 454 12.71 -7.89 7.44
CA GLU A 454 13.94 -8.21 8.19
C GLU A 454 13.88 -9.57 8.88
N ARG A 455 12.67 -10.07 9.21
CA ARG A 455 12.49 -11.39 9.82
C ARG A 455 13.04 -12.54 8.97
N TRP A 456 13.18 -12.33 7.65
CA TRP A 456 13.72 -13.30 6.70
C TRP A 456 15.22 -13.10 6.40
N ILE A 457 15.81 -12.03 6.93
CA ILE A 457 17.22 -11.66 6.68
C ILE A 457 18.05 -11.88 7.93
N SER A 458 17.69 -11.18 9.02
CA SER A 458 18.38 -11.25 10.32
C SER A 458 17.62 -12.07 11.36
N GLY A 459 16.32 -12.30 11.15
CA GLY A 459 15.48 -13.12 12.02
C GLY A 459 15.58 -14.63 11.74
N ASP A 460 14.67 -15.38 12.35
CA ASP A 460 14.61 -16.84 12.27
C ASP A 460 13.39 -17.36 11.48
N ALA A 461 12.70 -16.50 10.71
CA ALA A 461 11.47 -16.87 10.00
C ALA A 461 11.64 -18.05 9.03
N ASP A 462 12.84 -18.21 8.44
CA ASP A 462 13.20 -19.37 7.60
C ASP A 462 13.21 -20.70 8.40
N LYS A 463 13.42 -20.67 9.72
CA LYS A 463 13.39 -21.85 10.60
C LYS A 463 11.95 -22.25 10.98
N GLN A 464 10.99 -21.35 10.81
CA GLN A 464 9.57 -21.54 11.16
C GLN A 464 8.81 -22.36 10.09
N THR A 465 9.40 -23.46 9.65
CA THR A 465 8.90 -24.32 8.56
C THR A 465 7.53 -24.95 8.86
N LYS A 466 7.18 -25.11 10.14
CA LYS A 466 5.85 -25.61 10.53
C LYS A 466 4.74 -24.60 10.24
N ASN A 467 5.05 -23.30 10.36
CA ASN A 467 4.13 -22.19 10.21
C ASN A 467 4.04 -21.69 8.75
N TRP A 468 5.05 -21.97 7.94
CA TRP A 468 5.07 -21.66 6.50
C TRP A 468 4.12 -22.57 5.68
N LEU A 469 2.82 -22.34 5.84
CA LEU A 469 1.76 -23.10 5.15
C LEU A 469 1.22 -22.41 3.89
N VAL A 470 1.87 -21.32 3.43
CA VAL A 470 1.52 -20.58 2.20
C VAL A 470 1.37 -21.52 0.98
N PHE A 471 2.23 -22.54 0.91
CA PHE A 471 2.24 -23.54 -0.15
C PHE A 471 1.67 -24.90 0.26
N GLY A 472 1.01 -24.97 1.43
CA GLY A 472 0.48 -26.20 2.04
C GLY A 472 1.56 -27.08 2.68
N THR A 473 1.27 -28.36 2.87
CA THR A 473 2.25 -29.40 3.23
C THR A 473 1.69 -30.79 2.84
N GLY A 474 2.49 -31.85 3.03
CA GLY A 474 2.06 -33.22 2.73
C GLY A 474 1.99 -33.56 1.22
N PRO A 475 1.26 -34.62 0.83
CA PRO A 475 1.25 -35.15 -0.53
C PRO A 475 0.73 -34.17 -1.61
N HIS A 476 -0.08 -33.19 -1.21
CA HIS A 476 -0.67 -32.17 -2.08
C HIS A 476 0.02 -30.80 -1.96
N TYR A 477 1.25 -30.76 -1.43
CA TYR A 477 2.06 -29.54 -1.37
C TYR A 477 2.20 -28.87 -2.74
N CYS A 478 2.34 -27.54 -2.80
CA CYS A 478 2.45 -26.83 -4.08
C CYS A 478 3.64 -27.34 -4.91
N LEU A 479 3.39 -27.73 -6.17
CA LEU A 479 4.43 -28.17 -7.10
C LEU A 479 5.27 -26.98 -7.59
N GLY A 480 4.62 -25.86 -7.87
CA GLY A 480 5.25 -24.66 -8.45
C GLY A 480 5.74 -23.64 -7.42
N GLN A 481 6.01 -24.01 -6.17
CA GLN A 481 6.39 -23.04 -5.12
C GLN A 481 7.64 -22.22 -5.45
N THR A 482 8.66 -22.86 -6.04
CA THR A 482 9.91 -22.21 -6.43
C THR A 482 9.70 -21.34 -7.65
N TYR A 483 8.94 -21.85 -8.63
CA TYR A 483 8.50 -21.06 -9.78
C TYR A 483 7.78 -19.78 -9.34
N ALA A 484 6.79 -19.89 -8.44
CA ALA A 484 6.00 -18.75 -7.99
C ALA A 484 6.85 -17.69 -7.27
N GLN A 485 7.76 -18.11 -6.38
CA GLN A 485 8.66 -17.19 -5.68
C GLN A 485 9.64 -16.52 -6.66
N ASN A 486 10.31 -17.29 -7.52
CA ASN A 486 11.23 -16.76 -8.52
C ASN A 486 10.54 -15.81 -9.49
N ASN A 487 9.32 -16.15 -9.92
CA ASN A 487 8.48 -15.32 -10.78
C ASN A 487 8.19 -13.97 -10.12
N LEU A 488 7.74 -13.96 -8.86
CA LEU A 488 7.47 -12.72 -8.12
C LEU A 488 8.74 -11.90 -7.88
N MET A 489 9.87 -12.56 -7.57
CA MET A 489 11.18 -11.92 -7.38
C MET A 489 11.68 -11.26 -8.66
N ALA A 490 11.68 -12.00 -9.78
CA ALA A 490 12.07 -11.47 -11.08
C ALA A 490 11.18 -10.29 -11.47
N MET A 491 9.85 -10.47 -11.37
CA MET A 491 8.89 -9.43 -11.71
C MET A 491 9.12 -8.14 -10.89
N ILE A 492 9.16 -8.21 -9.56
CA ILE A 492 9.28 -7.00 -8.73
C ILE A 492 10.68 -6.39 -8.81
N GLY A 493 11.71 -7.22 -8.91
CA GLY A 493 13.09 -6.78 -9.04
C GLY A 493 13.30 -5.99 -10.32
N LYS A 494 12.78 -6.47 -11.45
CA LYS A 494 12.84 -5.74 -12.73
C LYS A 494 11.89 -4.55 -12.77
N ALA A 495 10.69 -4.66 -12.20
CA ALA A 495 9.79 -3.51 -12.06
C ALA A 495 10.47 -2.38 -11.29
N SER A 496 11.17 -2.69 -10.18
CA SER A 496 11.82 -1.67 -9.34
C SER A 496 12.84 -0.81 -10.08
N ILE A 497 13.51 -1.33 -11.10
CA ILE A 497 14.55 -0.61 -11.86
C ILE A 497 14.02 0.05 -13.15
N LEU A 498 12.85 -0.37 -13.65
CA LEU A 498 12.25 0.15 -14.88
C LEU A 498 11.08 1.12 -14.62
N LEU A 499 10.40 0.96 -13.49
CA LEU A 499 9.18 1.68 -13.14
C LEU A 499 9.38 2.45 -11.83
N ASP A 500 8.82 3.66 -11.80
CA ASP A 500 8.47 4.37 -10.58
C ASP A 500 6.94 4.32 -10.45
N TRP A 501 6.41 3.86 -9.33
CA TRP A 501 4.97 3.83 -9.10
C TRP A 501 4.60 4.39 -7.73
N ALA A 502 3.40 4.94 -7.64
CA ALA A 502 2.85 5.45 -6.40
C ALA A 502 1.41 4.97 -6.25
N HIS A 503 1.08 4.48 -5.06
CA HIS A 503 -0.26 4.11 -4.66
C HIS A 503 -1.02 5.36 -4.20
N GLN A 504 -2.29 5.45 -4.61
CA GLN A 504 -3.25 6.39 -4.07
C GLN A 504 -4.17 5.60 -3.13
N PRO A 505 -3.95 5.69 -1.80
CA PRO A 505 -4.81 5.00 -0.84
C PRO A 505 -6.26 5.43 -1.00
N THR A 506 -7.14 4.45 -0.96
CA THR A 506 -8.59 4.59 -0.89
C THR A 506 -9.08 3.96 0.41
N GLU A 507 -10.31 4.26 0.82
CA GLU A 507 -10.95 3.62 1.99
C GLU A 507 -10.95 2.08 1.89
N LYS A 508 -10.90 1.55 0.66
CA LYS A 508 -10.94 0.12 0.36
C LYS A 508 -9.58 -0.52 0.07
N SER A 509 -8.49 0.25 0.08
CA SER A 509 -7.17 -0.25 -0.33
C SER A 509 -6.59 -1.33 0.59
N GLU A 510 -6.96 -1.31 1.88
CA GLU A 510 -6.58 -2.34 2.86
C GLU A 510 -7.69 -3.36 3.12
N GLU A 511 -8.87 -3.19 2.53
CA GLU A 511 -9.96 -4.15 2.66
C GLU A 511 -9.66 -5.40 1.82
N ILE A 512 -9.70 -6.56 2.47
CA ILE A 512 -9.45 -7.85 1.82
C ILE A 512 -10.75 -8.37 1.21
N GLU A 513 -10.77 -8.44 -0.11
CA GLU A 513 -11.79 -9.19 -0.85
C GLU A 513 -11.41 -10.67 -0.90
N VAL A 514 -12.34 -11.54 -0.52
CA VAL A 514 -12.17 -12.99 -0.64
C VAL A 514 -12.87 -13.45 -1.91
N PHE A 515 -12.10 -13.86 -2.90
CA PHE A 515 -12.62 -14.53 -4.10
C PHE A 515 -12.09 -15.97 -4.14
N ALA A 516 -11.47 -16.41 -5.23
CA ALA A 516 -10.67 -17.64 -5.23
C ALA A 516 -9.41 -17.52 -4.36
N THR A 517 -8.88 -16.30 -4.26
CA THR A 517 -7.75 -15.89 -3.41
C THR A 517 -8.08 -14.55 -2.77
N ILE A 518 -7.23 -14.07 -1.87
CA ILE A 518 -7.40 -12.73 -1.29
C ILE A 518 -6.83 -11.63 -2.18
N PHE A 519 -7.58 -10.56 -2.42
CA PHE A 519 -7.12 -9.38 -3.14
C PHE A 519 -7.40 -8.12 -2.32
N PRO A 520 -6.63 -7.04 -2.51
CA PRO A 520 -7.10 -5.73 -2.11
C PRO A 520 -8.32 -5.35 -2.96
N GLN A 521 -9.39 -4.83 -2.34
CA GLN A 521 -10.61 -4.47 -3.07
C GLN A 521 -10.35 -3.45 -4.19
N ILE A 522 -9.49 -2.46 -3.94
CA ILE A 522 -9.12 -1.44 -4.93
C ILE A 522 -7.65 -1.06 -4.76
N VAL A 523 -6.87 -1.16 -5.85
CA VAL A 523 -5.51 -0.62 -5.91
C VAL A 523 -5.41 0.37 -7.04
N VAL A 524 -5.34 1.65 -6.67
CA VAL A 524 -5.19 2.75 -7.62
C VAL A 524 -3.74 3.21 -7.62
N MET A 525 -3.05 3.07 -8.74
CA MET A 525 -1.66 3.52 -8.86
C MET A 525 -1.44 4.38 -10.10
N LYS A 526 -0.36 5.15 -10.08
CA LYS A 526 0.23 5.76 -11.27
C LYS A 526 1.63 5.17 -11.47
N GLN A 527 2.02 4.88 -12.71
CA GLN A 527 3.36 4.40 -13.06
C GLN A 527 4.05 5.41 -13.97
N ARG A 528 5.36 5.56 -13.83
CA ARG A 528 6.24 6.47 -14.58
C ARG A 528 7.54 5.73 -14.91
N PRO A 529 8.28 6.14 -15.96
CA PRO A 529 9.60 5.59 -16.21
C PRO A 529 10.51 5.84 -15.01
N ALA A 530 11.30 4.84 -14.60
CA ALA A 530 12.25 5.00 -13.50
C ALA A 530 13.25 6.13 -13.83
N SER A 531 13.28 7.18 -13.01
CA SER A 531 14.13 8.36 -13.25
C SER A 531 15.63 7.99 -13.39
N ARG A 532 16.34 8.69 -14.29
CA ARG A 532 17.73 8.41 -14.71
C ARG A 532 18.81 8.87 -13.73
N LEU A 533 18.47 9.22 -12.49
CA LEU A 533 19.42 9.78 -11.52
C LEU A 533 20.09 8.68 -10.68
N LEU A 534 20.99 7.93 -11.32
CA LEU A 534 22.00 7.08 -10.65
C LEU A 534 23.40 7.72 -10.70
N GLY A 535 23.46 9.04 -10.57
CA GLY A 535 24.70 9.77 -10.77
C GLY A 535 24.81 11.01 -9.90
N GLN A 536 24.59 10.90 -8.59
CA GLN A 536 25.11 11.85 -7.61
C GLN A 536 25.07 11.23 -6.20
N ILE A 537 26.16 10.51 -5.90
CA ILE A 537 26.82 10.44 -4.60
C ILE A 537 25.88 10.39 -3.39
N TRP A 538 25.51 9.16 -3.01
CA TRP A 538 25.24 8.81 -1.62
C TRP A 538 26.49 9.13 -0.77
N ARG A 539 26.55 10.34 -0.19
CA ARG A 539 27.26 10.50 1.09
C ARG A 539 26.33 9.95 2.17
N ARG A 540 26.64 8.72 2.58
CA ARG A 540 26.21 8.00 3.81
C ARG A 540 25.18 8.76 4.66
N ARG A 541 23.90 8.42 4.49
CA ARG A 541 22.84 8.68 5.47
C ARG A 541 22.63 7.42 6.32
N PHE A 542 23.59 7.15 7.21
CA PHE A 542 23.31 6.35 8.41
C PHE A 542 23.02 7.34 9.53
N SER A 543 21.77 7.40 10.00
CA SER A 543 21.54 7.78 11.39
C SER A 543 21.94 6.58 12.24
N ALA A 544 23.23 6.47 12.52
CA ALA A 544 23.69 5.78 13.70
C ALA A 544 23.77 6.85 14.79
N ALA A 545 22.67 7.10 15.49
CA ALA A 545 22.83 7.42 16.89
C ALA A 545 23.33 6.11 17.52
N SER A 546 24.64 6.04 17.80
CA SER A 546 25.13 5.08 18.78
C SER A 546 24.27 5.25 20.04
N GLY A 547 23.88 4.14 20.65
CA GLY A 547 23.18 4.13 21.93
C GLY A 547 24.08 4.65 23.06
N GLY A 548 24.32 5.96 23.06
CA GLY A 548 24.85 6.75 24.16
C GLY A 548 23.92 7.94 24.35
N GLN A 549 23.70 8.36 25.59
CA GLN A 549 22.93 9.56 25.94
C GLN A 549 23.18 10.69 24.94
N ALA A 550 22.15 11.07 24.19
CA ALA A 550 22.24 12.14 23.21
C ALA A 550 22.14 13.48 23.95
N ASP A 551 23.26 13.93 24.53
CA ASP A 551 23.37 15.26 25.12
C ASP A 551 23.50 16.30 23.99
N PHE A 552 22.46 17.10 23.79
CA PHE A 552 22.48 18.28 22.92
C PHE A 552 22.61 19.53 23.79
N THR A 553 23.46 20.47 23.38
CA THR A 553 23.56 21.75 24.09
C THR A 553 22.45 22.71 23.69
N HIS A 554 21.86 22.56 22.48
CA HIS A 554 20.79 23.41 21.98
C HIS A 554 19.74 22.59 21.23
N THR A 555 18.47 22.92 21.46
CA THR A 555 17.35 22.43 20.65
C THR A 555 16.64 23.61 19.98
N VAL A 556 16.54 23.57 18.66
CA VAL A 556 15.82 24.55 17.82
C VAL A 556 14.50 23.94 17.36
N ILE A 557 13.39 24.62 17.63
CA ILE A 557 12.05 24.12 17.29
C ILE A 557 11.53 24.88 16.07
N GLY A 558 11.32 24.16 14.97
CA GLY A 558 10.84 24.68 13.68
C GLY A 558 11.95 24.83 12.65
N GLY A 559 11.82 24.14 11.52
CA GLY A 559 12.72 24.15 10.36
C GLY A 559 12.36 25.20 9.31
N GLY A 560 11.83 26.35 9.72
CA GLY A 560 11.69 27.52 8.84
C GLY A 560 13.03 28.23 8.63
N VAL A 561 13.09 29.22 7.73
CA VAL A 561 14.32 29.98 7.40
C VAL A 561 15.01 30.57 8.63
N ILE A 562 14.24 30.98 9.65
CA ILE A 562 14.78 31.49 10.92
C ILE A 562 15.38 30.36 11.76
N GLY A 563 14.69 29.24 11.91
CA GLY A 563 15.19 28.10 12.67
C GLY A 563 16.43 27.49 12.04
N LEU A 564 16.47 27.39 10.70
CA LEU A 564 17.65 26.98 9.95
C LEU A 564 18.82 27.98 10.12
N ALA A 565 18.55 29.29 10.09
CA ALA A 565 19.58 30.30 10.33
C ALA A 565 20.15 30.20 11.76
N VAL A 566 19.29 30.04 12.77
CA VAL A 566 19.69 29.84 14.18
C VAL A 566 20.50 28.56 14.34
N ALA A 567 20.03 27.44 13.80
CA ALA A 567 20.75 26.17 13.88
C ALA A 567 22.11 26.24 13.19
N SER A 568 22.17 26.84 11.99
CA SER A 568 23.40 27.06 11.25
C SER A 568 24.41 27.92 12.01
N ARG A 569 23.94 28.97 12.69
CA ARG A 569 24.76 29.89 13.48
C ARG A 569 25.28 29.23 14.76
N LEU A 570 24.39 28.62 15.56
CA LEU A 570 24.78 27.96 16.82
C LEU A 570 25.74 26.79 16.57
N SER A 571 25.56 26.05 15.47
CA SER A 571 26.46 24.94 15.11
C SER A 571 27.85 25.40 14.69
N ALA A 572 28.04 26.69 14.37
CA ALA A 572 29.36 27.23 14.04
C ALA A 572 30.25 27.41 15.29
N ARG A 573 29.68 27.34 16.50
CA ARG A 573 30.43 27.50 17.76
C ARG A 573 31.11 26.19 18.15
N ALA A 574 32.33 26.30 18.65
CA ALA A 574 33.02 25.16 19.25
C ALA A 574 32.20 24.59 20.42
N ASN A 575 32.18 23.26 20.54
CA ASN A 575 31.46 22.52 21.59
C ASN A 575 29.93 22.68 21.60
N SER A 576 29.33 23.16 20.51
CA SER A 576 27.87 23.19 20.36
C SER A 576 27.35 21.95 19.65
N ARG A 577 26.35 21.28 20.23
CA ARG A 577 25.61 20.16 19.63
C ARG A 577 24.16 20.60 19.48
N VAL A 578 23.76 20.86 18.24
CA VAL A 578 22.44 21.44 17.92
C VAL A 578 21.51 20.36 17.39
N LEU A 579 20.30 20.28 17.95
CA LEU A 579 19.19 19.49 17.43
C LEU A 579 18.12 20.44 16.88
N LEU A 580 17.79 20.35 15.59
CA LEU A 580 16.63 21.03 15.00
C LEU A 580 15.49 20.03 14.85
N ILE A 581 14.32 20.37 15.40
CA ILE A 581 13.11 19.55 15.33
C ILE A 581 12.09 20.24 14.40
N GLU A 582 11.67 19.54 13.36
CA GLU A 582 10.67 19.98 12.38
C GLU A 582 9.52 18.98 12.31
N ARG A 583 8.30 19.50 12.42
CA ARG A 583 7.05 18.71 12.44
C ARG A 583 6.66 18.19 11.05
N HIS A 584 7.16 18.82 9.99
CA HIS A 584 6.90 18.47 8.60
C HIS A 584 8.00 17.57 8.01
N ALA A 585 7.73 17.00 6.84
CA ALA A 585 8.64 16.05 6.18
C ALA A 585 9.91 16.68 5.56
N SER A 586 10.00 18.00 5.54
CA SER A 586 11.15 18.79 5.07
C SER A 586 11.11 20.18 5.68
N ALA A 587 12.23 20.90 5.62
CA ALA A 587 12.31 22.28 6.05
C ALA A 587 11.41 23.21 5.23
N GLY A 588 11.00 24.33 5.84
CA GLY A 588 10.33 25.43 5.17
C GLY A 588 8.86 25.22 4.82
N GLN A 589 8.22 24.10 5.16
CA GLN A 589 6.86 23.74 4.73
C GLN A 589 5.71 24.62 5.27
N GLU A 590 5.98 25.63 6.11
CA GLU A 590 5.00 26.60 6.60
C GLU A 590 5.16 28.00 5.98
N THR A 591 5.61 29.00 6.75
CA THR A 591 5.71 30.40 6.32
C THR A 591 6.87 30.63 5.34
N SER A 592 7.97 29.88 5.50
CA SER A 592 9.22 30.16 4.81
C SER A 592 9.25 29.75 3.34
N SER A 593 8.51 28.73 2.91
CA SER A 593 8.31 28.41 1.47
C SER A 593 7.16 29.18 0.82
N ARG A 594 6.38 29.93 1.61
CA ARG A 594 5.17 30.65 1.18
C ARG A 594 5.29 32.16 1.38
N ASN A 595 6.50 32.69 1.23
CA ASN A 595 6.80 34.11 1.44
C ASN A 595 6.97 34.86 0.09
N SER A 596 7.05 36.19 0.12
CA SER A 596 7.12 37.01 -1.10
C SER A 596 8.50 37.08 -1.75
N GLU A 597 9.49 36.42 -1.14
CA GLU A 597 10.90 36.36 -1.55
C GLU A 597 11.62 37.70 -1.54
N VAL A 598 10.97 38.72 -1.00
CA VAL A 598 11.48 40.09 -0.95
C VAL A 598 12.57 40.20 0.10
N ILE A 599 13.72 40.70 -0.32
CA ILE A 599 14.75 41.25 0.53
C ILE A 599 14.36 42.69 0.85
N HIS A 600 13.76 42.91 2.02
CA HIS A 600 13.24 44.22 2.41
C HIS A 600 14.35 45.23 2.72
N ALA A 601 14.20 46.47 2.24
CA ALA A 601 15.17 47.53 2.49
C ALA A 601 15.16 48.08 3.93
N GLY A 602 14.08 47.85 4.69
CA GLY A 602 13.93 48.28 6.10
C GLY A 602 13.29 49.65 6.33
N LEU A 603 12.42 50.12 5.42
CA LEU A 603 11.91 51.50 5.40
C LEU A 603 10.51 51.73 6.01
N TYR A 604 9.83 50.69 6.51
CA TYR A 604 8.41 50.77 6.88
C TYR A 604 8.12 50.94 8.37
N TYR A 605 9.08 50.69 9.25
CA TYR A 605 8.85 50.68 10.70
C TYR A 605 9.70 51.76 11.38
N GLY A 606 9.33 52.12 12.60
CA GLY A 606 10.02 53.15 13.38
C GLY A 606 11.51 52.83 13.57
N ALA A 607 12.33 53.88 13.72
CA ALA A 607 13.79 53.74 13.79
C ALA A 607 14.26 52.85 14.94
N ASP A 608 13.57 52.92 16.08
CA ASP A 608 13.92 52.15 17.28
C ASP A 608 13.37 50.72 17.29
N SER A 609 12.65 50.30 16.24
CA SER A 609 12.05 48.97 16.20
C SER A 609 13.08 47.86 15.87
N LEU A 610 12.93 46.71 16.54
CA LEU A 610 13.65 45.47 16.24
C LEU A 610 13.42 45.04 14.80
N LYS A 611 12.18 45.18 14.28
CA LYS A 611 11.86 44.94 12.87
C LYS A 611 12.73 45.79 11.93
N THR A 612 12.94 47.09 12.19
CA THR A 612 13.81 47.95 11.36
C THR A 612 15.27 47.52 11.47
N ARG A 613 15.79 47.43 12.71
CA ARG A 613 17.20 47.09 12.96
C ARG A 613 17.61 45.75 12.35
N LEU A 614 16.83 44.69 12.63
CA LEU A 614 17.11 43.34 12.14
C LEU A 614 16.85 43.20 10.63
N CYS A 615 15.94 43.98 10.05
CA CYS A 615 15.74 43.99 8.60
C CYS A 615 16.94 44.60 7.86
N ILE A 616 17.46 45.73 8.34
CA ILE A 616 18.61 46.40 7.71
C ILE A 616 19.86 45.52 7.82
N ARG A 617 20.14 44.99 9.01
CA ARG A 617 21.28 44.06 9.23
C ARG A 617 21.10 42.77 8.44
N GLY A 618 19.91 42.17 8.50
CA GLY A 618 19.62 40.91 7.80
C GLY A 618 19.71 41.03 6.28
N LYS A 619 19.29 42.16 5.70
CA LYS A 619 19.49 42.46 4.28
C LYS A 619 20.98 42.45 3.89
N GLN A 620 21.84 43.06 4.71
CA GLN A 620 23.28 43.12 4.44
C GLN A 620 23.87 41.70 4.45
N LEU A 621 23.61 40.95 5.52
CA LEU A 621 24.04 39.55 5.66
C LEU A 621 23.56 38.67 4.52
N LEU A 622 22.30 38.84 4.10
CA LEU A 622 21.71 38.03 3.04
C LEU A 622 22.34 38.33 1.68
N TYR A 623 22.64 39.59 1.37
CA TYR A 623 23.39 39.92 0.15
C TYR A 623 24.83 39.41 0.23
N GLU A 624 25.51 39.53 1.38
CA GLU A 624 26.86 39.00 1.57
C GLU A 624 26.91 37.47 1.38
N LEU A 625 25.91 36.75 1.88
CA LEU A 625 25.74 35.31 1.70
C LEU A 625 25.53 34.97 0.22
N CYS A 626 24.60 35.64 -0.45
CA CYS A 626 24.31 35.38 -1.88
C CYS A 626 25.47 35.78 -2.81
N GLU A 627 26.30 36.75 -2.40
CA GLU A 627 27.49 37.20 -3.12
C GLU A 627 28.73 36.33 -2.82
N GLY A 628 28.62 35.33 -1.95
CA GLY A 628 29.73 34.44 -1.58
C GLY A 628 30.84 35.14 -0.80
N LYS A 629 30.52 36.20 -0.05
CA LYS A 629 31.49 36.96 0.75
C LYS A 629 31.74 36.34 2.13
N GLU A 630 30.83 35.50 2.63
CA GLU A 630 31.08 34.64 3.80
C GLU A 630 32.04 33.50 3.42
N GLY A 631 33.30 33.56 3.88
CA GLY A 631 34.24 32.44 3.74
C GLY A 631 35.58 32.70 3.05
N LYS A 632 35.90 33.95 2.65
CA LYS A 632 37.21 34.30 2.05
C LYS A 632 38.44 34.15 2.97
N GLY A 633 38.33 33.43 4.09
CA GLY A 633 39.42 33.20 5.04
C GLY A 633 40.04 31.79 5.02
N LYS A 634 39.44 30.78 4.36
CA LYS A 634 39.99 29.40 4.37
C LYS A 634 39.71 28.63 3.07
N GLY A 635 40.53 28.87 2.04
CA GLY A 635 41.04 27.87 1.10
C GLY A 635 40.11 26.85 0.42
N ARG A 636 38.82 27.13 0.20
CA ARG A 636 37.96 26.28 -0.64
C ARG A 636 37.15 27.11 -1.64
N GLU A 637 37.50 26.97 -2.90
CA GLU A 637 36.71 27.39 -4.07
C GLU A 637 35.50 26.46 -4.22
N GLU A 638 34.36 26.82 -3.65
CA GLU A 638 33.08 26.25 -4.06
C GLU A 638 32.01 27.34 -3.94
N SER A 639 31.81 28.07 -5.04
CA SER A 639 30.81 29.13 -5.14
C SER A 639 29.41 28.52 -5.05
N THR A 640 28.77 28.60 -3.89
CA THR A 640 27.35 28.27 -3.79
C THR A 640 26.53 29.43 -4.35
N ILE A 641 25.77 29.20 -5.42
CA ILE A 641 24.95 30.24 -6.05
C ILE A 641 23.54 30.17 -5.45
N ILE A 642 23.23 31.07 -4.51
CA ILE A 642 21.84 31.35 -4.12
C ILE A 642 21.30 32.39 -5.11
N PRO A 643 20.32 32.07 -5.97
CA PRO A 643 19.82 33.04 -6.95
C PRO A 643 19.17 34.24 -6.25
N TYR A 644 19.59 35.44 -6.64
CA TYR A 644 19.03 36.69 -6.13
C TYR A 644 19.06 37.77 -7.21
N ARG A 645 18.24 38.81 -7.03
CA ARG A 645 18.25 39.99 -7.91
C ARG A 645 17.95 41.26 -7.13
N ARG A 646 18.76 42.29 -7.33
CA ARG A 646 18.50 43.64 -6.80
C ARG A 646 17.53 44.38 -7.71
N THR A 647 16.25 44.06 -7.59
CA THR A 647 15.18 44.56 -8.47
C THR A 647 14.73 45.98 -8.17
N ARG A 648 15.11 46.53 -7.01
CA ARG A 648 14.52 47.75 -6.43
C ARG A 648 13.03 47.55 -6.13
N LYS A 649 12.39 48.56 -5.55
CA LYS A 649 10.94 48.57 -5.29
C LYS A 649 10.38 49.96 -5.48
N TRP A 650 9.26 50.08 -6.20
CA TRP A 650 8.54 51.33 -6.35
C TRP A 650 7.39 51.41 -5.34
N ILE A 651 7.24 52.58 -4.73
CA ILE A 651 6.11 52.95 -3.87
C ILE A 651 5.38 54.06 -4.62
N LEU A 652 4.14 53.77 -5.01
CA LEU A 652 3.37 54.59 -5.92
C LEU A 652 2.46 55.54 -5.14
N ALA A 653 2.39 56.80 -5.57
CA ALA A 653 1.43 57.79 -5.09
C ALA A 653 0.49 58.19 -6.23
N GLN A 654 -0.82 58.02 -6.00
CA GLN A 654 -1.88 58.46 -6.92
C GLN A 654 -2.34 59.89 -6.65
N ASP A 655 -2.20 60.36 -5.42
CA ASP A 655 -2.65 61.68 -4.96
C ASP A 655 -1.61 62.34 -4.05
N ASP A 656 -1.81 63.63 -3.77
CA ASP A 656 -0.89 64.43 -2.96
C ASP A 656 -0.75 63.93 -1.51
N ALA A 657 -1.79 63.29 -0.96
CA ALA A 657 -1.74 62.73 0.39
C ALA A 657 -0.84 61.49 0.45
N GLN A 658 -0.91 60.62 -0.56
CA GLN A 658 -0.01 59.48 -0.73
C GLN A 658 1.42 59.94 -1.05
N LEU A 659 1.58 61.03 -1.81
CA LEU A 659 2.89 61.63 -2.08
C LEU A 659 3.52 62.16 -0.79
N ALA A 660 2.74 62.83 0.07
CA ALA A 660 3.20 63.25 1.38
C ALA A 660 3.59 62.08 2.29
N GLN A 661 2.92 60.93 2.19
CA GLN A 661 3.34 59.69 2.88
C GLN A 661 4.65 59.14 2.30
N CYS A 662 4.84 59.18 0.98
CA CYS A 662 6.10 58.82 0.35
C CYS A 662 7.23 59.75 0.80
N GLN A 663 6.98 61.05 0.95
CA GLN A 663 7.96 62.00 1.48
C GLN A 663 8.37 61.63 2.91
N LYS A 664 7.40 61.32 3.79
CA LYS A 664 7.70 60.86 5.16
C LYS A 664 8.54 59.59 5.17
N LEU A 665 8.26 58.63 4.27
CA LEU A 665 9.05 57.42 4.11
C LEU A 665 10.47 57.73 3.59
N HIS A 666 10.61 58.67 2.66
CA HIS A 666 11.90 59.11 2.14
C HIS A 666 12.76 59.77 3.23
N ASP A 667 12.17 60.70 3.99
CA ASP A 667 12.85 61.41 5.07
C ASP A 667 13.31 60.45 6.18
N LEU A 668 12.46 59.47 6.56
CA LEU A 668 12.83 58.43 7.50
C LEU A 668 13.93 57.52 6.92
N ALA A 669 13.71 56.98 5.72
CA ALA A 669 14.60 55.99 5.12
C ALA A 669 15.99 56.57 4.85
N SER A 670 16.07 57.69 4.13
CA SER A 670 17.33 58.28 3.70
C SER A 670 17.91 59.25 4.74
N GLY A 671 17.07 59.99 5.47
CA GLY A 671 17.53 60.95 6.48
C GLY A 671 17.88 60.34 7.84
N VAL A 672 17.22 59.26 8.25
CA VAL A 672 17.42 58.66 9.60
C VAL A 672 18.03 57.26 9.52
N LEU A 673 17.54 56.39 8.64
CA LEU A 673 17.91 54.96 8.62
C LEU A 673 19.10 54.63 7.70
N GLY A 674 19.57 55.58 6.90
CA GLY A 674 20.64 55.33 5.91
C GLY A 674 20.25 54.37 4.79
N VAL A 675 18.96 54.22 4.50
CA VAL A 675 18.41 53.38 3.43
C VAL A 675 18.24 54.23 2.16
N PRO A 676 18.88 53.87 1.03
CA PRO A 676 18.83 54.68 -0.18
C PRO A 676 17.44 54.61 -0.83
N THR A 677 16.84 55.79 -0.99
CA THR A 677 15.58 55.99 -1.71
C THR A 677 15.64 57.27 -2.53
N ARG A 678 14.92 57.33 -3.65
CA ARG A 678 14.83 58.54 -4.49
C ARG A 678 13.49 58.65 -5.20
N PHE A 679 13.06 59.87 -5.48
CA PHE A 679 11.90 60.11 -6.34
C PHE A 679 12.27 59.98 -7.82
N LEU A 680 11.39 59.36 -8.61
CA LEU A 680 11.57 59.20 -10.05
C LEU A 680 10.89 60.32 -10.83
N SER A 681 11.51 60.74 -11.93
CA SER A 681 10.88 61.66 -12.87
C SER A 681 9.78 60.96 -13.68
N ARG A 682 8.79 61.73 -14.18
CA ARG A 682 7.73 61.20 -15.04
C ARG A 682 8.28 60.50 -16.30
N ARG A 683 9.38 60.99 -16.85
CA ARG A 683 10.05 60.39 -18.01
C ARG A 683 10.64 59.02 -17.67
N GLU A 684 11.28 58.86 -16.51
CA GLU A 684 11.82 57.56 -16.07
C GLU A 684 10.72 56.54 -15.80
N ILE A 685 9.60 56.97 -15.21
CA ILE A 685 8.44 56.11 -14.93
C ILE A 685 7.89 55.56 -16.26
N ALA A 686 7.55 56.46 -17.19
CA ALA A 686 6.97 56.07 -18.48
C ALA A 686 7.93 55.21 -19.34
N ALA A 687 9.24 55.43 -19.24
CA ALA A 687 10.23 54.66 -19.99
C ALA A 687 10.46 53.25 -19.43
N ARG A 688 10.35 53.06 -18.10
CA ARG A 688 10.65 51.78 -17.46
C ARG A 688 9.42 50.89 -17.28
N GLU A 689 8.28 51.47 -16.93
CA GLU A 689 7.03 50.75 -16.66
C GLU A 689 5.84 51.56 -17.23
N PRO A 690 5.63 51.56 -18.56
CA PRO A 690 4.64 52.41 -19.22
C PRO A 690 3.19 52.12 -18.81
N ASP A 691 2.92 50.91 -18.32
CA ASP A 691 1.60 50.47 -17.87
C ASP A 691 1.28 50.89 -16.43
N VAL A 692 2.26 51.36 -15.66
CA VAL A 692 2.08 51.74 -14.26
C VAL A 692 1.55 53.16 -14.16
N ARG A 693 0.37 53.32 -13.54
CA ARG A 693 -0.20 54.64 -13.20
C ARG A 693 0.25 55.06 -11.80
N ALA A 694 0.83 56.24 -11.68
CA ALA A 694 1.22 56.89 -10.43
C ALA A 694 1.21 58.41 -10.60
N ASP A 695 0.01 58.99 -10.57
CA ASP A 695 -0.23 60.36 -11.05
C ASP A 695 0.50 61.44 -10.22
N ALA A 696 0.70 61.21 -8.92
CA ALA A 696 1.36 62.15 -8.03
C ALA A 696 2.88 61.92 -7.92
N GLY A 697 3.35 60.67 -7.97
CA GLY A 697 4.78 60.38 -7.99
C GLY A 697 5.15 58.94 -7.60
N VAL A 698 6.45 58.63 -7.73
CA VAL A 698 7.00 57.31 -7.38
C VAL A 698 8.27 57.47 -6.55
N LEU A 699 8.31 56.81 -5.39
CA LEU A 699 9.51 56.65 -4.58
C LEU A 699 10.15 55.28 -4.86
N GLU A 700 11.38 55.27 -5.36
CA GLU A 700 12.17 54.06 -5.60
C GLU A 700 13.02 53.73 -4.37
N SER A 701 12.87 52.52 -3.84
CA SER A 701 13.78 51.92 -2.87
C SER A 701 14.85 51.11 -3.61
N GLU A 702 16.07 51.62 -3.57
CA GLU A 702 17.16 51.11 -4.43
C GLU A 702 17.78 49.81 -3.93
N SER A 703 17.74 49.58 -2.61
CA SER A 703 18.36 48.40 -1.98
C SER A 703 17.42 47.21 -1.80
N THR A 704 16.14 47.34 -2.19
CA THR A 704 15.18 46.21 -2.18
C THR A 704 15.54 45.21 -3.28
N GLY A 705 15.40 43.92 -2.99
CA GLY A 705 15.64 42.85 -3.95
C GLY A 705 14.75 41.64 -3.72
N ILE A 706 15.08 40.55 -4.39
CA ILE A 706 14.44 39.24 -4.25
C ILE A 706 15.49 38.13 -4.14
N VAL A 707 15.15 37.04 -3.45
CA VAL A 707 16.00 35.85 -3.27
C VAL A 707 15.17 34.58 -3.46
N ASP A 708 15.74 33.55 -4.08
CA ASP A 708 15.11 32.23 -4.11
C ASP A 708 15.10 31.62 -2.70
N SER A 709 13.93 31.62 -2.07
CA SER A 709 13.80 31.25 -0.65
C SER A 709 14.05 29.76 -0.41
N HIS A 710 13.76 28.92 -1.41
CA HIS A 710 14.04 27.49 -1.37
C HIS A 710 15.54 27.19 -1.39
N SER A 711 16.29 27.84 -2.28
CA SER A 711 17.75 27.73 -2.36
C SER A 711 18.42 28.29 -1.10
N LEU A 712 17.90 29.39 -0.54
CA LEU A 712 18.36 29.93 0.74
C LEU A 712 18.15 28.93 1.88
N MET A 713 16.96 28.34 2.00
CA MET A 713 16.68 27.34 3.04
C MET A 713 17.52 26.08 2.86
N ALA A 714 17.63 25.55 1.64
CA ALA A 714 18.47 24.40 1.34
C ALA A 714 19.95 24.68 1.66
N HIS A 715 20.43 25.90 1.38
CA HIS A 715 21.77 26.33 1.76
C HIS A 715 21.95 26.37 3.28
N LEU A 716 21.03 26.97 4.03
CA LEU A 716 21.12 27.06 5.50
C LEU A 716 20.99 25.70 6.18
N GLU A 717 20.15 24.81 5.63
CA GLU A 717 20.03 23.41 6.06
C GLU A 717 21.35 22.66 5.85
N GLY A 718 21.93 22.73 4.65
CA GLY A 718 23.23 22.13 4.35
C GLY A 718 24.37 22.73 5.19
N LEU A 719 24.30 24.03 5.48
CA LEU A 719 25.28 24.71 6.32
C LEU A 719 25.21 24.25 7.78
N ALA A 720 24.00 24.10 8.33
CA ALA A 720 23.79 23.54 9.66
C ALA A 720 24.26 22.09 9.76
N ASP A 721 23.88 21.25 8.79
CA ASP A 721 24.28 19.84 8.71
C ASP A 721 25.81 19.68 8.59
N SER A 722 26.45 20.47 7.71
CA SER A 722 27.92 20.45 7.54
C SER A 722 28.70 20.86 8.81
N ARG A 723 28.04 21.59 9.71
CA ARG A 723 28.58 22.02 11.01
C ARG A 723 28.19 21.09 12.15
N GLY A 724 27.55 19.96 11.86
CA GLY A 724 27.21 18.93 12.84
C GLY A 724 25.86 19.10 13.56
N ALA A 725 24.97 19.98 13.06
CA ALA A 725 23.60 20.02 13.53
C ALA A 725 22.86 18.73 13.15
N GLN A 726 22.06 18.17 14.05
CA GLN A 726 21.14 17.09 13.72
C GLN A 726 19.76 17.67 13.41
N ILE A 727 19.22 17.37 12.23
CA ILE A 727 17.90 17.85 11.80
C ILE A 727 16.94 16.66 11.76
N VAL A 728 15.85 16.74 12.52
CA VAL A 728 14.86 15.66 12.67
C VAL A 728 13.51 16.12 12.15
N TYR A 729 13.04 15.44 11.10
CA TYR A 729 11.76 15.71 10.43
C TYR A 729 10.61 14.88 11.00
N ASN A 730 9.38 15.19 10.58
CA ASN A 730 8.14 14.51 10.99
C ASN A 730 7.98 14.40 12.52
N THR A 731 8.53 15.34 13.27
CA THR A 731 8.59 15.29 14.73
C THR A 731 7.95 16.54 15.33
N CYS A 732 6.79 16.36 15.96
CA CYS A 732 6.06 17.46 16.59
C CYS A 732 6.46 17.59 18.06
N VAL A 733 6.89 18.79 18.48
CA VAL A 733 7.08 19.08 19.90
C VAL A 733 5.72 19.26 20.56
N ALA A 734 5.36 18.35 21.47
CA ALA A 734 4.05 18.35 22.12
C ALA A 734 4.03 19.17 23.41
N ARG A 735 5.14 19.20 24.15
CA ARG A 735 5.29 19.84 25.46
C ARG A 735 6.75 20.19 25.72
N VAL A 736 6.99 21.29 26.44
CA VAL A 736 8.29 21.69 26.99
C VAL A 736 8.09 21.91 28.49
N GLU A 737 8.88 21.26 29.35
CA GLU A 737 8.73 21.34 30.82
C GLU A 737 10.05 21.71 31.47
N ALA A 738 10.07 22.81 32.22
CA ALA A 738 11.22 23.20 33.03
C ALA A 738 11.50 22.13 34.11
N VAL A 739 12.75 21.68 34.20
CA VAL A 739 13.23 20.79 35.27
C VAL A 739 14.49 21.40 35.88
N GLU A 740 14.79 21.09 37.15
CA GLU A 740 15.85 21.72 37.97
C GLU A 740 17.28 21.60 37.41
N ALA A 741 17.49 20.90 36.28
CA ALA A 741 18.74 20.92 35.50
C ALA A 741 18.57 20.55 34.00
N GLY A 742 17.58 21.10 33.30
CA GLY A 742 17.50 21.05 31.82
C GLY A 742 16.49 20.07 31.19
N LEU A 743 15.80 20.54 30.15
CA LEU A 743 14.60 19.95 29.53
C LEU A 743 14.84 18.54 28.93
N HIS A 744 14.01 17.54 29.29
CA HIS A 744 14.08 16.14 28.83
C HIS A 744 12.81 15.72 28.06
N ALA A 745 12.95 14.87 27.01
CA ALA A 745 11.80 14.22 26.34
C ALA A 745 12.20 12.89 25.66
N VAL A 746 11.56 11.77 26.04
CA VAL A 746 11.34 10.56 25.18
C VAL A 746 10.09 9.78 25.63
N ALA A 747 9.20 9.43 24.68
CA ALA A 747 8.68 8.07 24.39
C ALA A 747 7.63 8.10 23.25
N LEU A 748 7.81 7.21 22.27
CA LEU A 748 6.94 6.94 21.11
C LEU A 748 5.65 6.19 21.51
N ALA A 749 4.55 6.45 20.78
CA ALA A 749 3.63 5.42 20.31
C ALA A 749 2.69 5.94 19.19
N ASN A 750 2.52 5.10 18.16
CA ASN A 750 1.49 5.18 17.12
C ASN A 750 0.08 5.17 17.70
N THR A 751 -0.91 5.73 16.98
CA THR A 751 -2.05 4.99 16.40
C THR A 751 -3.22 5.92 16.01
N LEU A 752 -3.90 5.52 14.92
CA LEU A 752 -5.29 5.84 14.54
C LEU A 752 -5.54 7.11 13.70
N LEU A 753 -5.60 6.88 12.39
CA LEU A 753 -6.24 7.71 11.35
C LEU A 753 -7.73 7.89 11.66
N PRO A 754 -8.43 8.98 11.24
CA PRO A 754 -9.30 8.83 10.06
C PRO A 754 -9.78 10.09 9.25
N ASP A 755 -10.21 9.78 8.02
CA ASP A 755 -11.44 10.11 7.25
C ASP A 755 -11.82 11.49 6.70
N ARG A 756 -11.09 12.60 6.86
CA ARG A 756 -11.54 13.89 6.24
C ARG A 756 -10.56 14.65 5.36
N ARG A 757 -9.45 14.03 4.93
CA ARG A 757 -8.48 14.66 4.00
C ARG A 757 -8.08 13.81 2.78
N HIS A 758 -9.09 13.23 2.14
CA HIS A 758 -9.25 13.43 0.69
C HIS A 758 -8.91 14.94 0.44
N HIS A 759 -8.15 15.44 -0.54
CA HIS A 759 -8.26 15.34 -1.98
C HIS A 759 -7.02 16.05 -2.63
N LEU A 760 -6.47 15.47 -3.70
CA LEU A 760 -5.68 16.06 -4.83
C LEU A 760 -4.19 16.51 -4.72
N ARG A 761 -3.46 16.02 -5.76
CA ARG A 761 -2.17 16.29 -6.45
C ARG A 761 -1.21 17.45 -6.04
N PRO A 762 0.13 17.26 -6.13
CA PRO A 762 1.15 18.32 -6.12
C PRO A 762 1.51 18.86 -7.53
N TYR A 763 1.79 20.19 -7.68
CA TYR A 763 2.85 20.93 -8.45
C TYR A 763 2.60 22.49 -8.39
N PHE A 764 3.65 23.34 -8.49
CA PHE A 764 3.79 24.79 -8.11
C PHE A 764 3.02 25.87 -8.92
N ALA A 765 2.55 27.00 -8.30
CA ALA A 765 3.11 28.40 -8.39
C ALA A 765 2.18 29.61 -7.99
N LYS A 766 2.59 30.36 -6.94
CA LYS A 766 2.58 31.86 -6.78
C LYS A 766 1.31 32.75 -6.44
N GLY A 767 1.05 33.04 -5.14
CA GLY A 767 0.40 34.26 -4.52
C GLY A 767 -1.15 34.34 -4.35
N THR A 768 -1.78 34.57 -3.17
CA THR A 768 -1.83 35.76 -2.27
C THR A 768 -2.82 35.46 -1.08
N TYR A 769 -2.88 36.29 -0.01
CA TYR A 769 -2.83 35.95 1.44
C TYR A 769 -4.11 36.13 2.33
N PHE A 770 -4.23 35.40 3.48
CA PHE A 770 -4.74 35.82 4.84
C PHE A 770 -4.48 34.70 5.92
N ALA A 771 -4.47 34.99 7.25
CA ALA A 771 -4.06 34.07 8.35
C ALA A 771 -4.87 34.17 9.69
N TYR A 772 -5.16 33.03 10.35
CA TYR A 772 -5.82 32.86 11.68
C TYR A 772 -5.07 31.84 12.57
N ALA A 773 -5.21 31.92 13.91
CA ALA A 773 -4.42 31.14 14.89
C ALA A 773 -5.20 30.06 15.70
N ALA A 774 -6.40 29.62 15.29
CA ALA A 774 -7.26 28.73 16.08
C ALA A 774 -7.16 27.23 15.69
N ARG A 775 -7.27 26.31 16.67
CA ARG A 775 -7.30 24.83 16.50
C ARG A 775 -8.36 24.33 15.51
N HIS A 776 -9.44 25.08 15.29
CA HIS A 776 -10.48 24.82 14.29
C HIS A 776 -10.90 26.14 13.60
N PRO A 777 -10.48 26.40 12.34
CA PRO A 777 -10.84 27.63 11.64
C PRO A 777 -12.31 27.61 11.20
N ARG A 778 -13.03 28.72 11.41
CA ARG A 778 -14.31 29.01 10.77
C ARG A 778 -14.08 30.14 9.75
N PRO A 779 -14.00 29.87 8.44
CA PRO A 779 -13.82 30.93 7.46
C PRO A 779 -15.03 31.87 7.47
N SER A 780 -14.81 33.17 7.67
CA SER A 780 -15.87 34.18 7.65
C SER A 780 -16.12 34.78 6.26
N THR A 781 -15.23 34.53 5.29
CA THR A 781 -15.29 35.09 3.94
C THR A 781 -14.49 34.19 2.99
N LEU A 782 -15.01 33.92 1.79
CA LEU A 782 -14.30 33.13 0.78
C LEU A 782 -13.34 34.04 -0.01
N LEU A 783 -12.12 33.57 -0.32
CA LEU A 783 -11.12 34.33 -1.10
C LEU A 783 -11.63 34.71 -2.50
N SER A 784 -12.51 33.90 -3.09
CA SER A 784 -13.21 34.19 -4.35
C SER A 784 -14.03 35.48 -4.29
N GLU A 785 -14.61 35.80 -3.12
CA GLU A 785 -15.41 37.02 -2.91
C GLU A 785 -14.54 38.29 -2.81
N ARG A 786 -13.22 38.14 -2.65
CA ARG A 786 -12.24 39.25 -2.59
C ARG A 786 -11.53 39.52 -3.91
N LEU A 787 -11.68 38.66 -4.93
CA LEU A 787 -11.02 38.83 -6.22
C LEU A 787 -11.48 40.11 -6.92
N ALA A 788 -12.79 40.35 -7.03
CA ALA A 788 -13.32 41.55 -7.69
C ALA A 788 -12.85 42.86 -7.01
N PRO A 789 -12.92 43.01 -5.67
CA PRO A 789 -12.31 44.16 -4.99
C PRO A 789 -10.78 44.29 -5.19
N ALA A 790 -10.06 43.17 -5.27
CA ALA A 790 -8.61 43.17 -5.50
C ALA A 790 -8.25 43.59 -6.94
N VAL A 791 -8.97 43.09 -7.94
CA VAL A 791 -8.86 43.52 -9.35
C VAL A 791 -9.08 45.03 -9.44
N ALA A 792 -10.15 45.53 -8.81
CA ALA A 792 -10.44 46.96 -8.77
C ALA A 792 -9.33 47.78 -8.09
N ALA A 793 -8.66 47.23 -7.07
CA ALA A 793 -7.51 47.87 -6.42
C ALA A 793 -6.24 47.83 -7.29
N ILE A 794 -5.96 46.73 -7.99
CA ILE A 794 -4.82 46.59 -8.91
C ILE A 794 -4.96 47.56 -10.09
N GLN A 795 -6.16 47.62 -10.68
CA GLN A 795 -6.48 48.54 -11.78
C GLN A 795 -6.28 50.02 -11.42
N ARG A 796 -6.17 50.37 -10.12
CA ARG A 796 -5.82 51.74 -9.72
C ARG A 796 -4.40 52.14 -10.11
N TYR A 797 -3.47 51.19 -10.13
CA TYR A 797 -2.06 51.43 -10.45
C TYR A 797 -1.55 50.66 -11.67
N LEU A 798 -2.33 49.70 -12.19
CA LEU A 798 -2.06 48.98 -13.44
C LEU A 798 -3.36 48.91 -14.27
N PRO A 799 -3.78 50.01 -14.93
CA PRO A 799 -5.10 50.09 -15.58
C PRO A 799 -5.30 49.11 -16.74
N SER A 800 -4.21 48.73 -17.42
CA SER A 800 -4.20 47.80 -18.54
C SER A 800 -4.23 46.32 -18.13
N VAL A 801 -4.26 46.00 -16.82
CA VAL A 801 -4.29 44.62 -16.35
C VAL A 801 -5.56 43.91 -16.84
N ASP A 802 -5.39 42.77 -17.50
CA ASP A 802 -6.48 41.89 -17.88
C ASP A 802 -7.00 41.15 -16.63
N PRO A 803 -8.25 41.39 -16.19
CA PRO A 803 -8.82 40.67 -15.05
C PRO A 803 -8.90 39.15 -15.27
N ALA A 804 -9.02 38.70 -16.53
CA ALA A 804 -9.08 37.27 -16.85
C ALA A 804 -7.73 36.57 -16.68
N ALA A 805 -6.62 37.32 -16.70
CA ALA A 805 -5.28 36.82 -16.42
C ALA A 805 -4.96 36.74 -14.92
N LEU A 806 -5.85 37.23 -14.05
CA LEU A 806 -5.69 37.21 -12.59
C LEU A 806 -6.40 35.98 -11.99
N SER A 807 -5.62 35.05 -11.46
CA SER A 807 -6.11 33.91 -10.69
C SER A 807 -5.69 34.00 -9.22
N VAL A 808 -6.51 33.44 -8.35
CA VAL A 808 -6.12 33.19 -6.95
C VAL A 808 -5.12 32.02 -6.95
N ASP A 809 -3.97 32.18 -6.29
CA ASP A 809 -3.04 31.08 -6.07
C ASP A 809 -2.98 30.66 -4.57
N TYR A 810 -1.84 30.70 -3.87
CA TYR A 810 -1.69 30.11 -2.52
C TYR A 810 -1.86 31.11 -1.37
N CYS A 811 -2.25 30.63 -0.19
CA CYS A 811 -2.23 31.39 1.07
C CYS A 811 -1.35 30.71 2.15
N GLY A 812 -0.64 31.50 2.96
CA GLY A 812 0.15 31.02 4.11
C GLY A 812 -0.26 31.71 5.42
N ILE A 813 -0.08 31.04 6.55
CA ILE A 813 -0.44 31.55 7.88
C ILE A 813 0.74 32.36 8.44
N ARG A 814 0.52 33.65 8.75
CA ARG A 814 1.50 34.53 9.41
C ARG A 814 1.00 34.92 10.80
N PRO A 815 1.61 34.42 11.88
CA PRO A 815 1.24 34.82 13.23
C PRO A 815 1.68 36.26 13.49
N LYS A 816 0.71 37.14 13.75
CA LYS A 816 0.96 38.51 14.23
C LYS A 816 0.70 38.60 15.71
N LEU A 817 1.46 39.43 16.41
CA LEU A 817 1.23 39.72 17.84
C LEU A 817 0.02 40.63 18.09
N ALA A 818 -0.59 41.15 17.03
CA ALA A 818 -1.75 42.02 17.08
C ALA A 818 -2.80 41.57 16.07
N GLY A 819 -4.06 41.53 16.51
CA GLY A 819 -5.21 41.24 15.65
C GLY A 819 -5.63 42.46 14.80
N PRO A 820 -6.57 42.27 13.86
CA PRO A 820 -6.98 43.31 12.89
C PRO A 820 -7.53 44.61 13.51
N ALA A 821 -8.08 44.54 14.73
CA ALA A 821 -8.65 45.67 15.45
C ALA A 821 -7.63 46.43 16.32
N ALA A 822 -6.38 45.99 16.38
CA ALA A 822 -5.35 46.65 17.16
C ALA A 822 -4.88 47.94 16.46
N ALA A 823 -5.06 49.08 17.12
CA ALA A 823 -4.64 50.38 16.60
C ALA A 823 -3.11 50.62 16.66
N THR A 824 -2.36 49.73 17.31
CA THR A 824 -0.93 49.93 17.63
C THR A 824 -0.04 48.86 17.03
N PHE A 825 1.09 49.31 16.46
CA PHE A 825 2.16 48.46 15.96
C PHE A 825 2.72 47.54 17.06
N ARG A 826 2.97 46.27 16.72
CA ARG A 826 3.69 45.32 17.56
C ARG A 826 4.96 44.83 16.86
N ASP A 827 6.06 44.96 17.57
CA ASP A 827 7.39 44.63 17.09
C ASP A 827 7.69 43.13 17.22
N PHE A 828 8.83 42.66 16.70
CA PHE A 828 9.33 41.30 17.00
C PHE A 828 9.62 41.13 18.49
N VAL A 829 9.46 39.90 18.98
CA VAL A 829 9.95 39.50 20.30
C VAL A 829 11.06 38.48 20.09
N VAL A 830 12.28 38.86 20.46
CA VAL A 830 13.44 37.97 20.57
C VAL A 830 13.90 38.10 22.02
N ARG A 831 13.57 37.11 22.84
CA ARG A 831 13.73 37.24 24.29
C ARG A 831 14.10 35.91 24.92
N GLU A 832 15.06 35.96 25.82
CA GLU A 832 15.36 34.86 26.75
C GLU A 832 14.46 35.01 28.00
N GLU A 833 13.85 33.90 28.45
CA GLU A 833 12.76 33.90 29.45
C GLU A 833 13.25 33.48 30.86
N SER A 834 14.53 33.71 31.20
CA SER A 834 15.09 33.44 32.53
C SER A 834 14.33 34.15 33.64
N ASP A 835 13.88 35.38 33.41
CA ASP A 835 13.11 36.16 34.39
C ASP A 835 11.69 35.58 34.64
N ARG A 836 11.28 34.59 33.83
CA ARG A 836 10.05 33.81 34.00
C ARG A 836 10.31 32.36 34.42
N GLY A 837 11.51 32.06 34.90
CA GLY A 837 11.91 30.73 35.37
C GLY A 837 12.21 29.74 34.25
N CYS A 838 12.31 30.18 32.99
CA CYS A 838 12.62 29.34 31.84
C CYS A 838 14.06 29.62 31.35
N VAL A 839 15.05 29.35 32.20
CA VAL A 839 16.46 29.63 31.91
C VAL A 839 16.94 28.87 30.66
N GLY A 840 17.52 29.59 29.71
CA GLY A 840 18.01 29.07 28.44
C GLY A 840 16.95 28.95 27.34
N LEU A 841 15.69 29.30 27.62
CA LEU A 841 14.63 29.34 26.60
C LEU A 841 14.60 30.70 25.91
N VAL A 842 14.89 30.72 24.60
CA VAL A 842 14.75 31.91 23.76
C VAL A 842 13.48 31.83 22.92
N ASN A 843 12.54 32.73 23.16
CA ASN A 843 11.31 32.87 22.39
C ASN A 843 11.49 33.81 21.20
N LEU A 844 11.00 33.36 20.05
CA LEU A 844 10.92 34.12 18.79
C LEU A 844 9.45 34.27 18.40
N LEU A 845 8.82 35.40 18.77
CA LEU A 845 7.40 35.63 18.52
C LEU A 845 7.16 36.76 17.52
N GLY A 846 6.11 36.61 16.71
CA GLY A 846 5.70 37.62 15.75
C GLY A 846 6.62 37.75 14.54
N MET A 847 7.37 36.70 14.20
CA MET A 847 8.31 36.64 13.06
C MET A 847 7.61 36.59 11.69
N GLU A 848 6.76 37.59 11.43
CA GLU A 848 6.09 37.82 10.15
C GLU A 848 7.03 38.57 9.17
N SER A 849 6.53 39.46 8.31
CA SER A 849 7.41 40.31 7.49
C SER A 849 8.14 41.33 8.38
N PRO A 850 9.46 41.53 8.27
CA PRO A 850 10.40 41.05 7.24
C PRO A 850 11.28 39.85 7.69
N GLY A 851 10.71 38.85 8.35
CA GLY A 851 11.39 37.74 9.02
C GLY A 851 12.30 36.88 8.13
N LEU A 852 12.02 36.73 6.83
CA LEU A 852 12.97 36.11 5.90
C LEU A 852 14.23 36.97 5.75
N THR A 853 14.05 38.29 5.53
CA THR A 853 15.17 39.22 5.42
C THR A 853 15.95 39.29 6.73
N SER A 854 15.28 39.22 7.86
CA SER A 854 15.88 39.30 9.20
C SER A 854 16.47 37.99 9.71
N SER A 855 16.34 36.87 9.00
CA SER A 855 16.64 35.52 9.52
C SER A 855 18.06 35.37 10.07
N LEU A 856 19.07 35.83 9.33
CA LEU A 856 20.48 35.79 9.73
C LEU A 856 20.77 36.73 10.91
N ALA A 857 20.17 37.92 10.94
CA ALA A 857 20.32 38.87 12.03
C ALA A 857 19.62 38.40 13.32
N VAL A 858 18.48 37.70 13.20
CA VAL A 858 17.82 37.03 14.33
C VAL A 858 18.71 35.94 14.89
N ALA A 859 19.42 35.19 14.04
CA ALA A 859 20.38 34.19 14.49
C ALA A 859 21.57 34.81 15.26
N GLU A 860 22.10 35.96 14.81
CA GLU A 860 23.10 36.72 15.57
C GLU A 860 22.56 37.16 16.95
N GLU A 861 21.32 37.64 17.02
CA GLU A 861 20.70 38.08 18.28
C GLU A 861 20.43 36.91 19.25
N VAL A 862 20.00 35.75 18.75
CA VAL A 862 19.83 34.52 19.56
C VAL A 862 21.17 34.06 20.13
N GLU A 863 22.24 34.06 19.32
CA GLU A 863 23.58 33.74 19.80
C GLU A 863 24.03 34.72 20.89
N ARG A 864 23.81 36.03 20.69
CA ARG A 864 24.12 37.07 21.67
C ARG A 864 23.40 36.87 23.00
N LEU A 865 22.09 36.55 22.96
CA LEU A 865 21.30 36.30 24.17
C LEU A 865 21.80 35.08 24.97
N LEU A 866 22.27 34.04 24.28
CA LEU A 866 22.74 32.81 24.93
C LEU A 866 24.19 32.91 25.44
N TYR A 867 25.02 33.77 24.84
CA TYR A 867 26.47 33.76 25.08
C TYR A 867 27.12 35.09 25.44
N GLY A 868 26.39 36.21 25.42
CA GLY A 868 26.91 37.55 25.69
C GLY A 868 27.35 38.29 24.44
#